data_AF-A0A2V6CH54-F1
#
_entry.id   AF-A0A2V6CH54-F1
#
_cell.length_a   1.000
_cell.length_b   1.000
_cell.length_c   1.000
_cell.angle_alpha   90.00
_cell.angle_beta   90.00
_cell.angle_gamma   90.00
#
_symmetry.space_group_name_H-M   'P 1'
#
loop_
_entity.id
_entity.type
_entity.pdbx_description
1 polymer ?
#
loop_
_entity_poly.entity_id
_entity_poly.type
_entity_poly.pdbx_seq_one_letter_code
_entity_poly.pdbx_strand_id
1 'polypeptide(L)'
;MPKAVKPFAAAVAERHRVGLSERRFASNQRTTQSAKSVLTRFARRAEEWYHRLRKGVIRMRAIFSDVRFGIIAPWLGMLFSLFTAAVAGSAQTLGQRLEILPPASNDWVRLSSSNDLNTVITLQASSNLLDWQWVGTLHDGLFNYPDAASTNFPKRFYRLWSNVRGPTNDWKNQILFPDDSFRSSAAPSQDISWVKFAILLNDPVRVYYQDSAKFLFHYDFAVQRLEPFVGMDRAAFDAVSLHRANQQVVLGAILYPPLGYSVEYGIQFVGLDPYTPEEIIRWFDLVKATVYAPDGAGVYYVPTFEQSVSALTNAEYLASRGVPVASTERWVALNDCYSPGWALGRLKHFPASEIDAAFADGRLRPEDILLTDGVPANTPVVAGIISLTPATPNSHVAIISRSFGIPFVYLPDEVERLRVQQLAGHEVILRAIVDPLGSHVEVVDVEGTLDPALRSELLALKAPQPIEFAPRQSFGAISASCDTLAPSDIQYFGGKAANYGLLRRSIATNCPPAIAFSFDLWDAFLDQTLPGGTTLRGEIARRLAPYTNYPPDIVSLRTTLTAIRDLFTHTAHFSAAQQQAIIDALAVFNPNRKIRFRSSTNVEDSEHFTGAGLYDSFSGCLLDDLDGDTTGPSQCDPDEPDERGVFRAIQKVYASFYNDDAFLERLRHGVDEAKVGMGVLVHHSFPDEEELANGVATLHYALTSTGTEITSGELVTQAGATSVTNPDGSAIPEVVSFDRNPFNQTLVRTQRSSLVPLGGGYVMDWQGEYWAFMRLFTTVGDSFHQFYPAKKNFYLDFEYKKDANLGLVVKQVRQIPDPTTTNSTVAYLIDRPTTYGVLQGGYADVFANHRLKSILTLHTANMRLSDSNVVHGLYREATFECVENGVRQSLSGPMNSWPGASNSVDGSLNYWTTGSGTNQRSWRLDTQFPRAVTGSQPPVLTQQDFDQDSYSKFLTVSYAVPMPTPGGGTTNETIRLTPFPQLTPGALLQERTWTNTNVAVQTSFYLLQPRGVCVCTAPMIRFVQTRITGLSSDPVVLTNYFSQTYDAGRHNWGEEFIFEPRLEPGLPQSTLAELNAANVQLLYVQTHERTNATFYVLGLDGMFRALP
;
A
#
# COMPACT_ATOMS: atom_id res chain seq x y z
N MET A 1 -62.94 16.22 -38.30
CA MET A 1 -63.72 15.31 -37.42
C MET A 1 -62.79 14.17 -36.99
N PRO A 2 -62.85 13.69 -35.75
CA PRO A 2 -62.82 14.38 -34.43
C PRO A 2 -61.61 13.84 -33.60
N LYS A 3 -61.19 14.28 -32.40
CA LYS A 3 -61.57 15.20 -31.30
C LYS A 3 -60.26 15.35 -30.43
N ALA A 4 -59.75 16.53 -30.04
CA ALA A 4 -60.18 17.43 -28.93
C ALA A 4 -60.19 16.73 -27.54
N VAL A 5 -59.74 17.22 -26.37
CA VAL A 5 -59.27 18.49 -25.74
C VAL A 5 -58.78 18.05 -24.31
N LYS A 6 -57.63 18.43 -23.72
CA LYS A 6 -57.23 19.66 -22.96
C LYS A 6 -58.07 20.00 -21.66
N PRO A 7 -57.57 20.82 -20.69
CA PRO A 7 -57.37 20.49 -19.26
C PRO A 7 -57.94 21.56 -18.27
N PHE A 8 -57.27 21.83 -17.12
CA PHE A 8 -57.49 22.87 -16.06
C PHE A 8 -58.49 22.51 -14.94
N ALA A 9 -58.36 22.93 -13.67
CA ALA A 9 -57.93 24.24 -13.16
C ALA A 9 -57.38 24.23 -11.71
N ALA A 10 -56.75 25.36 -11.36
CA ALA A 10 -56.16 25.73 -10.08
C ALA A 10 -57.02 26.78 -9.33
N ALA A 11 -56.52 27.21 -8.15
CA ALA A 11 -56.75 28.48 -7.43
C ALA A 11 -57.93 28.50 -6.41
N VAL A 12 -57.96 29.23 -5.27
CA VAL A 12 -57.06 30.03 -4.39
C VAL A 12 -57.96 30.59 -3.24
N ALA A 13 -57.35 31.04 -2.13
CA ALA A 13 -57.87 31.97 -1.08
C ALA A 13 -58.74 31.36 0.05
N GLU A 14 -58.76 31.81 1.32
CA GLU A 14 -58.18 32.98 2.01
C GLU A 14 -58.19 32.79 3.57
N ARG A 15 -57.58 33.77 4.25
CA ARG A 15 -57.32 34.04 5.68
C ARG A 15 -58.47 33.82 6.71
N HIS A 16 -58.15 33.42 7.96
CA HIS A 16 -58.07 34.29 9.17
C HIS A 16 -57.97 33.53 10.52
N ARG A 17 -57.36 34.25 11.49
CA ARG A 17 -56.99 34.02 12.90
C ARG A 17 -58.10 33.66 13.92
N VAL A 18 -57.69 32.94 14.98
CA VAL A 18 -58.07 33.01 16.44
C VAL A 18 -59.53 32.67 16.78
N GLY A 19 -59.94 31.90 17.80
CA GLY A 19 -59.38 31.30 19.02
C GLY A 19 -60.55 31.08 20.02
N LEU A 20 -60.39 30.19 21.01
CA LEU A 20 -61.32 29.85 22.14
C LEU A 20 -62.54 28.98 21.76
N SER A 21 -63.05 28.00 22.53
CA SER A 21 -62.73 27.42 23.85
C SER A 21 -63.50 26.10 24.05
N GLU A 22 -62.86 25.14 24.73
CA GLU A 22 -63.37 24.10 25.66
C GLU A 22 -64.49 23.10 25.31
N ARG A 23 -64.07 21.81 25.27
CA ARG A 23 -64.61 20.59 25.94
C ARG A 23 -66.05 20.15 25.55
N ARG A 24 -66.34 18.92 25.10
CA ARG A 24 -66.07 17.61 25.74
C ARG A 24 -66.47 16.42 24.81
N PHE A 25 -65.79 15.28 24.98
CA PHE A 25 -66.15 13.87 24.67
C PHE A 25 -66.34 13.40 23.21
N ALA A 26 -65.32 12.73 22.67
CA ALA A 26 -65.33 11.27 22.39
C ALA A 26 -63.97 10.83 21.80
N SER A 27 -63.17 10.11 22.60
CA SER A 27 -61.87 9.57 22.23
C SER A 27 -62.00 8.13 21.71
N ASN A 28 -61.48 7.85 20.52
CA ASN A 28 -61.06 6.51 20.13
C ASN A 28 -59.80 6.62 19.24
N GLN A 29 -58.65 6.79 19.88
CA GLN A 29 -57.33 6.68 19.25
C GLN A 29 -56.94 5.20 19.15
N ARG A 30 -57.02 4.64 17.94
CA ARG A 30 -56.32 3.41 17.54
C ARG A 30 -55.33 3.77 16.42
N THR A 31 -54.20 4.40 16.73
CA THR A 31 -53.03 4.44 15.83
C THR A 31 -51.73 4.94 16.49
N THR A 32 -51.63 4.97 17.82
CA THR A 32 -50.38 5.38 18.54
C THR A 32 -49.88 4.36 19.56
N GLN A 33 -50.33 3.10 19.48
CA GLN A 33 -49.88 2.00 20.34
C GLN A 33 -48.95 0.97 19.68
N SER A 34 -48.65 1.08 18.39
CA SER A 34 -47.74 0.14 17.69
C SER A 34 -46.25 0.53 17.76
N ALA A 35 -45.92 1.83 17.87
CA ALA A 35 -44.52 2.28 17.90
C ALA A 35 -43.87 2.25 19.30
N LYS A 36 -44.67 2.23 20.39
CA LYS A 36 -44.13 2.16 21.77
C LYS A 36 -43.85 0.73 22.25
N SER A 37 -44.41 -0.31 21.62
CA SER A 37 -44.19 -1.70 22.05
C SER A 37 -42.89 -2.31 21.51
N VAL A 38 -42.35 -1.78 20.41
CA VAL A 38 -41.07 -2.22 19.80
C VAL A 38 -39.86 -1.60 20.51
N LEU A 39 -39.94 -0.32 20.86
CA LEU A 39 -38.89 0.37 21.63
C LEU A 39 -38.76 -0.15 23.08
N THR A 40 -39.85 -0.62 23.69
CA THR A 40 -39.82 -1.19 25.05
C THR A 40 -39.26 -2.62 25.09
N ARG A 41 -39.29 -3.37 23.98
CA ARG A 41 -38.67 -4.71 23.88
C ARG A 41 -37.16 -4.66 23.62
N PHE A 42 -36.67 -3.62 22.93
CA PHE A 42 -35.23 -3.40 22.75
C PHE A 42 -34.54 -2.89 24.02
N ALA A 43 -35.18 -1.96 24.76
CA ALA A 43 -34.66 -1.47 26.03
C ALA A 43 -34.53 -2.58 27.11
N ARG A 44 -35.50 -3.52 27.15
CA ARG A 44 -35.53 -4.60 28.14
C ARG A 44 -34.50 -5.72 27.86
N ARG A 45 -34.10 -5.92 26.60
CA ARG A 45 -33.00 -6.85 26.22
C ARG A 45 -31.62 -6.24 26.42
N ALA A 46 -31.48 -4.92 26.31
CA ALA A 46 -30.24 -4.20 26.61
C ALA A 46 -29.95 -4.14 28.13
N GLU A 47 -30.98 -4.00 28.98
CA GLU A 47 -30.82 -4.05 30.44
C GLU A 47 -30.48 -5.47 30.96
N GLU A 48 -30.97 -6.54 30.33
CA GLU A 48 -30.63 -7.92 30.71
C GLU A 48 -29.19 -8.32 30.33
N TRP A 49 -28.61 -7.71 29.29
CA TRP A 49 -27.20 -7.87 28.92
C TRP A 49 -26.28 -7.04 29.82
N TYR A 50 -26.72 -5.85 30.24
CA TYR A 50 -25.94 -4.99 31.13
C TYR A 50 -25.89 -5.51 32.59
N HIS A 51 -26.90 -6.27 33.03
CA HIS A 51 -26.97 -6.82 34.40
C HIS A 51 -26.19 -8.13 34.63
N ARG A 52 -25.75 -8.85 33.60
CA ARG A 52 -24.92 -10.07 33.75
C ARG A 52 -23.41 -9.80 33.82
N LEU A 53 -22.95 -8.62 33.39
CA LEU A 53 -21.54 -8.21 33.42
C LEU A 53 -21.12 -7.46 34.70
N ARG A 54 -21.98 -7.41 35.75
CA ARG A 54 -21.72 -6.64 36.98
C ARG A 54 -21.89 -7.39 38.31
N LYS A 55 -21.80 -8.73 38.32
CA LYS A 55 -21.51 -9.46 39.56
C LYS A 55 -20.00 -9.65 39.69
N GLY A 56 -19.34 -8.67 40.30
CA GLY A 56 -17.92 -8.80 40.62
C GLY A 56 -17.15 -7.54 41.00
N VAL A 57 -17.75 -6.38 41.27
CA VAL A 57 -17.00 -5.23 41.83
C VAL A 57 -17.90 -4.40 42.75
N ILE A 58 -17.50 -4.26 44.02
CA ILE A 58 -18.15 -3.46 45.06
C ILE A 58 -17.47 -2.08 45.13
N ARG A 59 -18.31 -1.01 45.10
CA ARG A 59 -18.24 0.36 45.68
C ARG A 59 -16.86 1.08 45.72
N MET A 60 -16.71 2.37 45.38
CA MET A 60 -17.54 3.53 45.77
C MET A 60 -17.12 4.79 44.96
N ARG A 61 -18.02 5.78 44.90
CA ARG A 61 -17.96 7.06 44.16
C ARG A 61 -17.12 8.16 44.86
N ALA A 62 -16.52 9.03 44.02
CA ALA A 62 -16.43 10.52 44.01
C ALA A 62 -16.15 11.28 45.33
N ILE A 63 -15.31 12.33 45.38
CA ILE A 63 -15.48 13.68 44.80
C ILE A 63 -14.12 14.44 44.83
N PHE A 64 -13.94 15.36 43.86
CA PHE A 64 -12.89 16.37 43.67
C PHE A 64 -12.51 17.23 44.90
N SER A 65 -11.22 17.57 45.06
CA SER A 65 -10.71 18.96 45.24
C SER A 65 -9.21 19.01 45.56
N ASP A 66 -8.52 19.95 44.91
CA ASP A 66 -7.17 20.45 45.21
C ASP A 66 -6.97 20.82 46.70
N VAL A 67 -5.72 20.68 47.20
CA VAL A 67 -4.96 21.66 48.02
C VAL A 67 -3.64 21.03 48.52
N ARG A 68 -2.54 21.80 48.41
CA ARG A 68 -1.16 21.52 48.82
C ARG A 68 -0.94 21.62 50.36
N PHE A 69 0.23 21.11 50.79
CA PHE A 69 0.89 21.23 52.12
C PHE A 69 0.17 20.48 53.26
N GLY A 70 0.80 19.79 54.20
CA GLY A 70 2.18 19.58 54.58
C GLY A 70 2.17 19.03 56.02
N ILE A 71 3.09 18.11 56.32
CA ILE A 71 3.76 17.97 57.62
C ILE A 71 2.97 17.37 58.82
N ILE A 72 3.39 16.12 59.16
CA ILE A 72 3.76 15.58 60.48
C ILE A 72 2.67 15.39 61.56
N ALA A 73 2.46 14.13 61.94
CA ALA A 73 2.55 13.73 63.35
C ALA A 73 3.16 12.31 63.49
N PRO A 74 4.11 12.08 64.41
CA PRO A 74 5.03 10.95 64.39
C PRO A 74 4.80 9.96 65.55
N TRP A 75 5.36 8.75 65.40
CA TRP A 75 5.90 7.96 66.52
C TRP A 75 7.40 7.81 66.29
N LEU A 76 8.16 8.77 66.85
CA LEU A 76 9.57 8.65 67.21
C LEU A 76 9.59 8.08 68.61
N GLY A 77 10.42 7.09 68.91
CA GLY A 77 11.87 7.22 68.88
C GLY A 77 12.34 6.68 70.24
N MET A 78 13.55 6.22 70.43
CA MET A 78 14.86 6.75 70.03
C MET A 78 15.81 5.85 70.86
N LEU A 79 17.04 5.51 70.53
CA LEU A 79 18.08 6.23 69.81
C LEU A 79 19.30 5.28 69.88
N PHE A 80 20.06 5.16 68.82
CA PHE A 80 21.50 5.50 68.76
C PHE A 80 22.16 4.84 67.54
N SER A 81 22.46 5.71 66.58
CA SER A 81 23.79 5.98 66.01
C SER A 81 24.85 4.88 66.08
N LEU A 82 25.54 4.70 64.94
CA LEU A 82 26.99 4.54 64.80
C LEU A 82 27.68 3.71 65.91
N PHE A 83 28.07 2.46 65.60
CA PHE A 83 29.44 1.95 65.73
C PHE A 83 29.44 0.44 65.40
N THR A 84 30.11 0.09 64.31
CA THR A 84 31.09 -1.02 64.21
C THR A 84 30.77 -2.42 64.76
N ALA A 85 30.96 -3.41 63.87
CA ALA A 85 31.40 -4.79 64.12
C ALA A 85 30.40 -5.73 64.85
N ALA A 86 30.08 -6.93 64.41
CA ALA A 86 30.56 -7.75 63.30
C ALA A 86 29.56 -8.88 63.06
N VAL A 87 29.10 -9.05 61.81
CA VAL A 87 29.13 -10.36 61.17
C VAL A 87 29.85 -10.14 59.86
N ALA A 88 31.15 -10.42 59.89
CA ALA A 88 31.99 -10.54 58.71
C ALA A 88 31.53 -11.76 57.91
N GLY A 89 30.47 -11.58 57.15
CA GLY A 89 30.23 -12.33 55.93
C GLY A 89 30.43 -11.33 54.82
N SER A 90 31.66 -11.23 54.31
CA SER A 90 31.97 -10.51 53.09
C SER A 90 31.09 -11.09 51.98
N ALA A 91 29.89 -10.56 51.77
CA ALA A 91 29.30 -10.53 50.45
C ALA A 91 30.24 -9.62 49.67
N GLN A 92 31.33 -10.18 49.15
CA GLN A 92 31.97 -9.63 47.99
C GLN A 92 30.82 -9.41 47.00
N THR A 93 30.46 -8.15 46.77
CA THR A 93 29.86 -7.77 45.51
C THR A 93 30.77 -8.40 44.47
N LEU A 94 30.29 -9.46 43.81
CA LEU A 94 31.00 -10.04 42.67
C LEU A 94 31.25 -8.86 41.74
N GLY A 95 32.51 -8.41 41.68
CA GLY A 95 32.88 -7.25 40.89
C GLY A 95 32.42 -7.45 39.46
N GLN A 96 32.14 -6.36 38.75
CA GLN A 96 31.75 -6.44 37.35
C GLN A 96 32.72 -7.34 36.58
N ARG A 97 32.21 -8.47 36.08
CA ARG A 97 33.03 -9.47 35.40
C ARG A 97 33.19 -9.02 33.97
N LEU A 98 34.43 -8.77 33.54
CA LEU A 98 34.78 -8.55 32.15
C LEU A 98 35.23 -9.88 31.53
N GLU A 99 34.67 -10.22 30.39
CA GLU A 99 35.01 -11.42 29.63
C GLU A 99 35.50 -11.04 28.24
N ILE A 100 36.61 -11.66 27.84
CA ILE A 100 37.13 -11.58 26.48
C ILE A 100 36.57 -12.77 25.71
N LEU A 101 35.79 -12.49 24.68
CA LEU A 101 35.20 -13.50 23.82
C LEU A 101 36.12 -13.78 22.62
N PRO A 102 35.98 -14.94 21.95
CA PRO A 102 36.65 -15.20 20.69
C PRO A 102 36.37 -14.09 19.66
N PRO A 103 37.35 -13.72 18.84
CA PRO A 103 37.14 -12.72 17.79
C PRO A 103 36.07 -13.19 16.81
N ALA A 104 35.29 -12.24 16.28
CA ALA A 104 34.38 -12.48 15.17
C ALA A 104 35.18 -12.57 13.85
N SER A 105 34.51 -12.71 12.70
CA SER A 105 35.13 -12.84 11.37
C SER A 105 36.02 -11.67 10.92
N ASN A 106 36.12 -10.59 11.71
CA ASN A 106 36.91 -9.38 11.44
C ASN A 106 38.14 -9.21 12.35
N ASP A 107 38.54 -10.26 13.07
CA ASP A 107 39.71 -10.31 13.97
C ASP A 107 39.70 -9.30 15.14
N TRP A 108 38.62 -8.53 15.31
CA TRP A 108 38.48 -7.61 16.44
C TRP A 108 38.17 -8.38 17.73
N VAL A 109 38.90 -8.04 18.79
CA VAL A 109 38.63 -8.56 20.14
C VAL A 109 37.21 -8.17 20.56
N ARG A 110 36.49 -9.14 21.14
CA ARG A 110 35.12 -9.00 21.60
C ARG A 110 35.05 -9.04 23.12
N LEU A 111 34.24 -8.17 23.70
CA LEU A 111 34.19 -7.96 25.14
C LEU A 111 32.74 -7.99 25.65
N SER A 112 32.51 -8.69 26.75
CA SER A 112 31.22 -8.72 27.45
C SER A 112 31.39 -8.42 28.93
N SER A 113 30.35 -7.87 29.56
CA SER A 113 30.32 -7.67 31.00
C SER A 113 29.05 -8.17 31.64
N SER A 114 29.08 -8.34 32.97
CA SER A 114 27.86 -8.40 33.77
C SER A 114 26.96 -7.18 33.52
N ASN A 115 25.65 -7.39 33.54
CA ASN A 115 24.63 -6.36 33.37
C ASN A 115 24.19 -5.80 34.73
N ASP A 116 24.15 -4.47 34.86
CA ASP A 116 23.65 -3.74 36.03
C ASP A 116 22.85 -2.51 35.58
N LEU A 117 21.55 -2.49 35.88
CA LEU A 117 20.64 -1.46 35.38
C LEU A 117 21.00 -0.07 35.93
N ASN A 118 20.77 0.96 35.11
CA ASN A 118 21.03 2.36 35.44
C ASN A 118 22.53 2.66 35.68
N THR A 119 23.41 1.91 35.02
CA THR A 119 24.85 2.13 35.07
C THR A 119 25.42 2.62 33.75
N VAL A 120 26.53 3.35 33.84
CA VAL A 120 27.39 3.74 32.73
C VAL A 120 28.74 3.07 32.93
N ILE A 121 29.17 2.31 31.94
CA ILE A 121 30.41 1.55 31.97
C ILE A 121 31.43 2.23 31.05
N THR A 122 32.57 2.61 31.61
CA THR A 122 33.72 3.11 30.84
C THR A 122 34.71 1.96 30.64
N LEU A 123 34.88 1.54 29.40
CA LEU A 123 35.87 0.56 28.99
C LEU A 123 37.18 1.27 28.61
N GLN A 124 38.29 0.80 29.17
CA GLN A 124 39.62 1.27 28.83
C GLN A 124 40.50 0.12 28.35
N ALA A 125 41.40 0.43 27.41
CA ALA A 125 42.39 -0.51 26.91
C ALA A 125 43.82 0.06 27.02
N SER A 126 44.79 -0.83 27.13
CA SER A 126 46.21 -0.49 27.14
C SER A 126 47.01 -1.53 26.37
N SER A 127 48.11 -1.14 25.73
CA SER A 127 49.08 -2.06 25.12
C SER A 127 50.21 -2.47 26.09
N ASN A 128 50.37 -1.76 27.21
CA ASN A 128 51.52 -1.90 28.11
C ASN A 128 51.19 -1.82 29.61
N LEU A 129 49.90 -1.76 29.98
CA LEU A 129 49.38 -1.59 31.36
C LEU A 129 49.66 -0.22 32.01
N LEU A 130 50.36 0.68 31.33
CA LEU A 130 50.69 2.02 31.82
C LEU A 130 49.79 3.07 31.14
N ASP A 131 49.71 3.02 29.82
CA ASP A 131 48.99 3.99 29.01
C ASP A 131 47.57 3.47 28.76
N TRP A 132 46.62 3.94 29.56
CA TRP A 132 45.21 3.54 29.46
C TRP A 132 44.42 4.55 28.65
N GLN A 133 43.84 4.07 27.55
CA GLN A 133 42.98 4.86 26.67
C GLN A 133 41.53 4.45 26.81
N TRP A 134 40.65 5.42 26.62
CA TRP A 134 39.21 5.19 26.63
C TRP A 134 38.81 4.58 25.30
N VAL A 135 38.14 3.43 25.34
CA VAL A 135 37.73 2.69 24.12
C VAL A 135 36.22 2.52 24.02
N GLY A 136 35.45 2.80 25.07
CA GLY A 136 33.99 2.85 24.99
C GLY A 136 33.31 3.34 26.26
N THR A 137 32.14 3.94 26.10
CA THR A 137 31.15 4.29 27.12
C THR A 137 29.86 3.55 26.80
N LEU A 138 29.45 2.63 27.68
CA LEU A 138 28.32 1.73 27.47
C LEU A 138 27.28 1.91 28.58
N HIS A 139 26.07 1.46 28.31
CA HIS A 139 24.96 1.54 29.26
C HIS A 139 24.55 0.14 29.70
N ASP A 140 24.39 -0.04 31.01
CA ASP A 140 23.93 -1.27 31.68
C ASP A 140 24.89 -2.48 31.58
N GLY A 141 25.52 -2.71 30.43
CA GLY A 141 26.45 -3.80 30.18
C GLY A 141 27.26 -3.62 28.89
N LEU A 142 28.27 -4.46 28.70
CA LEU A 142 28.92 -4.70 27.41
C LEU A 142 28.34 -5.99 26.82
N PHE A 143 27.85 -5.92 25.59
CA PHE A 143 27.25 -7.07 24.90
C PHE A 143 28.02 -7.36 23.60
N ASN A 144 29.02 -8.23 23.65
CA ASN A 144 29.85 -8.56 22.48
C ASN A 144 30.48 -7.30 21.80
N TYR A 145 30.87 -6.32 22.61
CA TYR A 145 31.39 -5.03 22.15
C TYR A 145 32.76 -5.18 21.46
N PRO A 146 32.99 -4.57 20.29
CA PRO A 146 34.26 -4.67 19.57
C PRO A 146 35.32 -3.67 20.07
N ASP A 147 36.56 -4.13 20.23
CA ASP A 147 37.74 -3.25 20.16
C ASP A 147 38.27 -3.22 18.73
N ALA A 148 37.75 -2.31 17.91
CA ALA A 148 38.13 -2.17 16.49
C ALA A 148 39.58 -1.69 16.28
N ALA A 149 40.26 -1.22 17.33
CA ALA A 149 41.67 -0.86 17.28
C ALA A 149 42.60 -2.02 17.67
N SER A 150 42.06 -3.15 18.17
CA SER A 150 42.84 -4.24 18.75
C SER A 150 43.89 -4.82 17.80
N THR A 151 43.60 -4.90 16.50
CA THR A 151 44.52 -5.43 15.47
C THR A 151 45.76 -4.55 15.25
N ASN A 152 45.72 -3.28 15.67
CA ASN A 152 46.89 -2.39 15.62
C ASN A 152 47.90 -2.67 16.73
N PHE A 153 47.57 -3.56 17.68
CA PHE A 153 48.39 -3.85 18.84
C PHE A 153 48.66 -5.36 18.96
N PRO A 154 49.93 -5.78 19.13
CA PRO A 154 50.25 -7.19 19.30
C PRO A 154 49.76 -7.75 20.64
N LYS A 155 49.47 -6.89 21.62
CA LYS A 155 48.92 -7.23 22.94
C LYS A 155 47.97 -6.13 23.39
N ARG A 156 46.88 -6.53 24.06
CA ARG A 156 45.84 -5.62 24.55
C ARG A 156 45.37 -6.06 25.93
N PHE A 157 45.28 -5.11 26.86
CA PHE A 157 44.78 -5.29 28.22
C PHE A 157 43.53 -4.43 28.41
N TYR A 158 42.54 -4.92 29.15
CA TYR A 158 41.27 -4.24 29.33
C TYR A 158 40.92 -4.07 30.81
N ARG A 159 40.25 -2.96 31.12
CA ARG A 159 39.61 -2.74 32.42
C ARG A 159 38.32 -1.94 32.23
N LEU A 160 37.39 -2.11 33.16
CA LEU A 160 36.13 -1.37 33.18
C LEU A 160 35.98 -0.57 34.48
N TRP A 161 35.19 0.49 34.40
CA TRP A 161 34.72 1.29 35.52
C TRP A 161 33.23 1.47 35.36
N SER A 162 32.46 1.34 36.43
CA SER A 162 31.03 1.63 36.41
C SER A 162 30.66 2.77 37.34
N ASN A 163 29.73 3.60 36.90
CA ASN A 163 29.13 4.68 37.67
C ASN A 163 27.61 4.68 37.46
N VAL A 164 26.87 5.32 38.37
CA VAL A 164 25.43 5.55 38.19
C VAL A 164 25.21 6.50 37.02
N ARG A 165 24.20 6.25 36.19
CA ARG A 165 23.85 7.11 35.05
C ARG A 165 23.38 8.49 35.52
N GLY A 166 24.03 9.53 35.00
CA GLY A 166 23.69 10.93 35.20
C GLY A 166 23.01 11.57 33.97
N PRO A 167 22.58 12.84 34.08
CA PRO A 167 21.80 13.53 33.04
C PRO A 167 22.58 13.87 31.76
N THR A 168 23.91 13.79 31.81
CA THR A 168 24.83 14.00 30.67
C THR A 168 25.30 12.70 30.03
N ASN A 169 24.83 11.54 30.53
CA ASN A 169 25.03 10.24 29.90
C ASN A 169 23.89 9.97 28.91
N ASP A 170 23.71 10.91 27.99
CA ASP A 170 22.72 10.93 26.90
C ASP A 170 23.35 10.48 25.56
N TRP A 171 24.44 9.71 25.66
CA TRP A 171 25.15 9.07 24.55
C TRP A 171 25.87 7.80 25.01
N LYS A 172 26.14 6.89 24.08
CA LYS A 172 26.88 5.62 24.32
C LYS A 172 27.50 5.08 23.04
N ASN A 173 28.35 4.07 23.14
CA ASN A 173 29.06 3.47 21.99
C ASN A 173 28.48 2.13 21.51
N GLN A 174 27.42 1.62 22.14
CA GLN A 174 26.72 0.40 21.74
C GLN A 174 25.23 0.58 21.87
N ILE A 175 24.46 0.07 20.91
CA ILE A 175 23.00 0.01 20.99
C ILE A 175 22.51 -1.43 20.90
N LEU A 176 21.28 -1.63 21.37
CA LEU A 176 20.60 -2.92 21.38
C LEU A 176 19.52 -2.95 20.29
N PHE A 177 19.30 -4.13 19.73
CA PHE A 177 18.23 -4.42 18.77
C PHE A 177 17.45 -5.66 19.24
N PRO A 178 16.10 -5.73 19.14
CA PRO A 178 15.19 -4.81 18.44
C PRO A 178 14.78 -3.55 19.22
N ASP A 179 15.21 -3.38 20.47
CA ASP A 179 14.79 -2.25 21.28
C ASP A 179 15.94 -1.57 22.03
N ASP A 180 15.88 -0.24 22.12
CA ASP A 180 16.87 0.59 22.81
C ASP A 180 16.23 1.88 23.34
N SER A 181 16.64 2.30 24.54
CA SER A 181 16.14 3.53 25.16
C SER A 181 16.47 4.81 24.40
N PHE A 182 17.45 4.79 23.48
CA PHE A 182 17.83 5.95 22.69
C PHE A 182 17.03 6.13 21.40
N ARG A 183 16.07 5.23 21.11
CA ARG A 183 15.23 5.32 19.91
C ARG A 183 14.38 6.58 19.94
N SER A 184 14.21 7.21 18.76
CA SER A 184 13.27 8.31 18.57
C SER A 184 11.84 7.88 18.94
N SER A 185 11.06 8.76 19.58
CA SER A 185 9.65 8.48 19.89
C SER A 185 8.87 8.18 18.60
N ALA A 186 8.39 6.95 18.44
CA ALA A 186 7.54 6.59 17.30
C ALA A 186 6.20 7.33 17.40
N ALA A 187 5.82 8.03 16.33
CA ALA A 187 4.40 8.31 16.07
C ALA A 187 3.65 6.95 15.98
N PRO A 188 2.34 6.88 16.28
CA PRO A 188 1.63 5.62 16.45
C PRO A 188 1.86 4.59 15.31
N SER A 189 2.44 3.45 15.71
CA SER A 189 2.47 2.11 15.09
C SER A 189 2.75 1.88 13.59
N GLN A 190 3.19 2.86 12.79
CA GLN A 190 3.55 2.63 11.37
C GLN A 190 4.83 3.33 10.88
N ASP A 191 5.56 4.05 11.74
CA ASP A 191 6.76 4.79 11.33
C ASP A 191 8.08 4.07 11.70
N ILE A 192 9.06 4.11 10.77
CA ILE A 192 10.46 3.75 11.03
C ILE A 192 10.98 4.67 12.15
N SER A 193 11.51 4.08 13.23
CA SER A 193 12.22 4.84 14.26
C SER A 193 13.72 4.70 14.11
N TRP A 194 14.49 5.57 14.75
CA TRP A 194 15.93 5.60 14.56
C TRP A 194 16.73 5.89 15.82
N VAL A 195 18.01 5.52 15.79
CA VAL A 195 19.05 6.02 16.70
C VAL A 195 20.15 6.65 15.85
N LYS A 196 20.35 7.95 15.99
CA LYS A 196 21.40 8.69 15.28
C LYS A 196 22.78 8.39 15.86
N PHE A 197 23.78 8.36 14.98
CA PHE A 197 25.17 8.19 15.37
C PHE A 197 26.12 9.13 14.63
N ALA A 198 27.31 9.27 15.19
CA ALA A 198 28.46 9.97 14.61
C ALA A 198 29.72 9.10 14.68
N ILE A 199 30.58 9.18 13.65
CA ILE A 199 31.93 8.60 13.63
C ILE A 199 32.90 9.75 13.38
N LEU A 200 33.79 10.02 14.33
CA LEU A 200 34.77 11.09 14.18
C LEU A 200 35.93 10.59 13.31
N LEU A 201 36.34 11.37 12.32
CA LEU A 201 37.40 10.95 11.39
C LEU A 201 38.81 10.97 12.03
N ASN A 202 38.99 11.71 13.13
CA ASN A 202 40.19 11.65 13.95
C ASN A 202 40.20 10.44 14.92
N ASP A 203 39.12 9.68 14.97
CA ASP A 203 38.92 8.50 15.82
C ASP A 203 38.00 7.47 15.13
N PRO A 204 38.41 6.93 13.96
CA PRO A 204 37.52 6.19 13.06
C PRO A 204 37.23 4.74 13.52
N VAL A 205 37.42 4.46 14.80
CA VAL A 205 37.24 3.14 15.43
C VAL A 205 36.12 3.13 16.47
N ARG A 206 35.42 4.27 16.65
CA ARG A 206 34.32 4.43 17.61
C ARG A 206 33.09 5.03 16.96
N VAL A 207 31.93 4.54 17.38
CA VAL A 207 30.61 5.04 16.98
C VAL A 207 29.96 5.69 18.18
N TYR A 208 29.52 6.93 18.06
CA TYR A 208 28.85 7.68 19.12
C TYR A 208 27.35 7.73 18.83
N TYR A 209 26.56 6.95 19.56
CA TYR A 209 25.10 6.97 19.47
C TYR A 209 24.53 8.01 20.41
N GLN A 210 23.66 8.87 19.89
CA GLN A 210 22.95 9.88 20.69
C GLN A 210 21.59 9.36 21.15
N ASP A 211 21.15 9.83 22.31
CA ASP A 211 19.75 9.71 22.72
C ASP A 211 18.87 10.50 21.75
N SER A 212 18.23 9.80 20.81
CA SER A 212 17.45 10.40 19.72
C SER A 212 16.04 10.78 20.16
N ALA A 213 15.62 10.39 21.37
CA ALA A 213 14.42 10.95 22.01
C ALA A 213 14.71 12.33 22.61
N LYS A 214 15.94 12.58 23.06
CA LYS A 214 16.39 13.86 23.60
C LYS A 214 16.90 14.83 22.54
N PHE A 215 17.75 14.35 21.62
CA PHE A 215 18.36 15.14 20.56
C PHE A 215 17.82 14.69 19.20
N LEU A 216 16.93 15.49 18.61
CA LEU A 216 16.33 15.13 17.31
C LEU A 216 17.35 15.21 16.16
N PHE A 217 18.28 16.18 16.19
CA PHE A 217 19.28 16.38 15.14
C PHE A 217 20.70 16.04 15.61
N HIS A 218 21.58 15.67 14.67
CA HIS A 218 23.01 15.41 14.95
C HIS A 218 23.72 16.65 15.48
N TYR A 219 23.37 17.82 14.95
CA TYR A 219 23.93 19.10 15.38
C TYR A 219 23.76 19.34 16.87
N ASP A 220 22.53 19.26 17.39
CA ASP A 220 22.23 19.57 18.80
C ASP A 220 23.02 18.69 19.76
N PHE A 221 23.21 17.42 19.39
CA PHE A 221 24.04 16.48 20.12
C PHE A 221 25.53 16.82 20.00
N ALA A 222 26.03 16.98 18.78
CA ALA A 222 27.45 17.17 18.50
C ALA A 222 28.01 18.41 19.21
N VAL A 223 27.31 19.54 19.13
CA VAL A 223 27.79 20.81 19.72
C VAL A 223 27.68 20.86 21.25
N GLN A 224 27.03 19.87 21.86
CA GLN A 224 26.91 19.74 23.31
C GLN A 224 27.78 18.63 23.91
N ARG A 225 28.21 17.64 23.11
CA ARG A 225 28.81 16.40 23.61
C ARG A 225 30.09 15.96 22.91
N LEU A 226 30.36 16.39 21.69
CA LEU A 226 31.53 15.96 20.93
C LEU A 226 32.57 17.09 20.91
N GLU A 227 33.65 16.90 21.66
CA GLU A 227 34.72 17.91 21.90
C GLU A 227 35.13 18.73 20.66
N PRO A 228 35.37 18.16 19.45
CA PRO A 228 35.75 18.97 18.28
C PRO A 228 34.70 19.98 17.82
N PHE A 229 33.45 19.80 18.21
CA PHE A 229 32.30 20.55 17.71
C PHE A 229 31.60 21.38 18.80
N VAL A 230 32.08 21.32 20.05
CA VAL A 230 31.43 22.02 21.18
C VAL A 230 31.35 23.52 20.91
N GLY A 231 30.14 24.06 20.95
CA GLY A 231 29.88 25.49 20.74
C GLY A 231 29.98 25.97 19.29
N MET A 232 30.15 25.07 18.31
CA MET A 232 30.13 25.40 16.89
C MET A 232 28.71 25.83 16.46
N ASP A 233 28.59 26.76 15.53
CA ASP A 233 27.29 27.10 14.95
C ASP A 233 26.86 26.08 13.87
N ARG A 234 25.59 26.15 13.46
CA ARG A 234 25.00 25.18 12.52
C ARG A 234 25.69 25.17 11.16
N ALA A 235 26.00 26.34 10.61
CA ALA A 235 26.62 26.45 9.29
C ALA A 235 28.04 25.87 9.29
N ALA A 236 28.82 26.17 10.32
CA ALA A 236 30.15 25.61 10.50
C ALA A 236 30.10 24.09 10.70
N PHE A 237 29.14 23.58 11.46
CA PHE A 237 28.97 22.15 11.66
C PHE A 237 28.54 21.42 10.37
N ASP A 238 27.58 21.97 9.63
CA ASP A 238 27.12 21.39 8.36
C ASP A 238 28.29 21.35 7.35
N ALA A 239 29.14 22.39 7.30
CA ALA A 239 30.33 22.43 6.43
C ALA A 239 31.35 21.31 6.72
N VAL A 240 31.53 20.90 7.98
CA VAL A 240 32.50 19.84 8.37
C VAL A 240 31.88 18.45 8.51
N SER A 241 30.56 18.31 8.30
CA SER A 241 29.84 17.04 8.48
C SER A 241 29.11 16.54 7.25
N LEU A 242 28.56 17.44 6.41
CA LEU A 242 27.75 17.09 5.25
C LEU A 242 28.50 17.13 3.91
N HIS A 243 29.59 17.89 3.82
CA HIS A 243 30.43 17.98 2.63
C HIS A 243 31.76 17.25 2.80
N ARG A 244 32.35 16.80 1.68
CA ARG A 244 33.65 16.10 1.66
C ARG A 244 34.81 17.04 1.93
N ALA A 245 34.68 18.28 1.49
CA ALA A 245 35.70 19.30 1.72
C ALA A 245 35.84 19.58 3.22
N ASN A 246 36.98 19.21 3.80
CA ASN A 246 37.30 19.35 5.24
C ASN A 246 36.38 18.56 6.17
N GLN A 247 35.83 17.43 5.72
CA GLN A 247 35.00 16.57 6.56
C GLN A 247 35.76 16.14 7.82
N GLN A 248 35.12 16.23 8.99
CA GLN A 248 35.68 15.83 10.29
C GLN A 248 34.85 14.75 10.98
N VAL A 249 33.59 14.59 10.59
CA VAL A 249 32.65 13.61 11.17
C VAL A 249 31.75 13.03 10.11
N VAL A 250 31.49 11.72 10.22
CA VAL A 250 30.50 11.01 9.41
C VAL A 250 29.26 10.85 10.26
N LEU A 251 28.12 11.23 9.70
CA LEU A 251 26.82 11.16 10.37
C LEU A 251 26.01 10.00 9.81
N GLY A 252 25.19 9.39 10.65
CA GLY A 252 24.30 8.32 10.22
C GLY A 252 23.19 8.01 11.21
N ALA A 253 22.40 7.00 10.87
CA ALA A 253 21.33 6.50 11.72
C ALA A 253 21.19 4.99 11.60
N ILE A 254 20.85 4.34 12.72
CA ILE A 254 20.31 3.00 12.73
C ILE A 254 18.81 3.10 12.58
N LEU A 255 18.26 2.42 11.58
CA LEU A 255 16.85 2.43 11.24
C LEU A 255 16.19 1.16 11.76
N TYR A 256 15.13 1.34 12.53
CA TYR A 256 14.31 0.28 13.08
C TYR A 256 12.99 0.22 12.31
N PRO A 257 12.60 -0.94 11.76
CA PRO A 257 11.32 -1.07 11.08
C PRO A 257 10.12 -0.80 12.00
N PRO A 258 8.94 -0.44 11.44
CA PRO A 258 7.74 -0.10 12.23
C PRO A 258 7.23 -1.25 13.12
N LEU A 259 7.49 -2.51 12.73
CA LEU A 259 7.03 -3.69 13.44
C LEU A 259 8.08 -4.15 14.47
N GLY A 260 7.71 -4.17 15.75
CA GLY A 260 8.58 -4.52 16.88
C GLY A 260 9.10 -5.96 16.95
N TYR A 261 8.82 -6.79 15.94
CA TYR A 261 9.29 -8.17 15.82
C TYR A 261 10.18 -8.41 14.59
N SER A 262 10.67 -7.33 13.97
CA SER A 262 11.49 -7.43 12.77
C SER A 262 12.84 -8.09 13.06
N VAL A 263 13.23 -9.07 12.23
CA VAL A 263 14.52 -9.76 12.30
C VAL A 263 15.60 -9.04 11.48
N GLU A 264 15.46 -7.73 11.27
CA GLU A 264 16.37 -6.93 10.46
C GLU A 264 16.32 -5.44 10.82
N TYR A 265 17.40 -4.74 10.52
CA TYR A 265 17.53 -3.29 10.64
C TYR A 265 18.41 -2.73 9.53
N GLY A 266 18.44 -1.41 9.38
CA GLY A 266 19.34 -0.78 8.41
C GLY A 266 20.26 0.24 9.02
N ILE A 267 21.34 0.49 8.30
CA ILE A 267 22.35 1.49 8.60
C ILE A 267 22.29 2.51 7.47
N GLN A 268 22.09 3.77 7.83
CA GLN A 268 22.08 4.89 6.89
C GLN A 268 23.25 5.82 7.20
N PHE A 269 23.92 6.31 6.15
CA PHE A 269 24.96 7.33 6.22
C PHE A 269 24.47 8.61 5.54
N VAL A 270 24.78 9.76 6.14
CA VAL A 270 24.30 11.08 5.72
C VAL A 270 25.46 11.92 5.20
N GLY A 271 25.25 12.58 4.05
CA GLY A 271 26.19 13.49 3.41
C GLY A 271 25.59 14.02 2.11
N LEU A 272 25.89 15.27 1.75
CA LEU A 272 25.43 15.92 0.52
C LEU A 272 26.28 15.57 -0.70
N ASP A 273 27.50 15.09 -0.47
CA ASP A 273 28.43 14.62 -1.49
C ASP A 273 28.55 13.08 -1.40
N PRO A 274 28.67 12.35 -2.51
CA PRO A 274 28.68 10.88 -2.50
C PRO A 274 29.94 10.29 -1.83
N TYR A 275 29.75 9.27 -1.00
CA TYR A 275 30.82 8.45 -0.42
C TYR A 275 31.26 7.33 -1.38
N THR A 276 32.51 6.90 -1.23
CA THR A 276 33.04 5.75 -1.97
C THR A 276 32.56 4.42 -1.37
N PRO A 277 32.42 3.34 -2.17
CA PRO A 277 32.06 2.02 -1.66
C PRO A 277 32.98 1.52 -0.54
N GLU A 278 34.29 1.77 -0.63
CA GLU A 278 35.29 1.36 0.37
C GLU A 278 35.10 2.05 1.72
N GLU A 279 34.67 3.31 1.72
CA GLU A 279 34.33 4.05 2.94
C GLU A 279 33.06 3.50 3.58
N ILE A 280 32.02 3.27 2.77
CA ILE A 280 30.76 2.67 3.23
C ILE A 280 31.00 1.31 3.86
N ILE A 281 31.75 0.41 3.21
CA ILE A 281 32.07 -0.92 3.76
C ILE A 281 32.71 -0.80 5.15
N ARG A 282 33.71 0.07 5.27
CA ARG A 282 34.45 0.25 6.53
C ARG A 282 33.56 0.77 7.67
N TRP A 283 32.76 1.80 7.40
CA TRP A 283 31.87 2.36 8.42
C TRP A 283 30.71 1.42 8.73
N PHE A 284 30.18 0.71 7.73
CA PHE A 284 29.11 -0.26 7.89
C PHE A 284 29.55 -1.42 8.80
N ASP A 285 30.73 -1.99 8.58
CA ASP A 285 31.27 -3.06 9.42
C ASP A 285 31.49 -2.61 10.87
N LEU A 286 32.00 -1.38 11.06
CA LEU A 286 32.17 -0.79 12.38
C LEU A 286 30.84 -0.63 13.12
N VAL A 287 29.86 0.00 12.45
CA VAL A 287 28.54 0.28 13.03
C VAL A 287 27.79 -1.03 13.30
N LYS A 288 27.80 -1.97 12.36
CA LYS A 288 27.21 -3.31 12.53
C LYS A 288 27.81 -4.04 13.73
N ALA A 289 29.12 -3.91 13.93
CA ALA A 289 29.80 -4.56 15.05
C ALA A 289 29.43 -3.96 16.42
N THR A 290 28.97 -2.70 16.48
CA THR A 290 28.54 -2.00 17.70
C THR A 290 27.03 -2.08 17.96
N VAL A 291 26.26 -2.76 17.11
CA VAL A 291 24.84 -3.10 17.37
C VAL A 291 24.77 -4.53 17.89
N TYR A 292 24.24 -4.72 19.10
CA TYR A 292 24.00 -6.06 19.64
C TYR A 292 22.60 -6.56 19.23
N ALA A 293 22.56 -7.62 18.41
CA ALA A 293 21.34 -8.26 17.93
C ALA A 293 21.35 -9.78 18.27
N PRO A 294 20.57 -10.24 19.26
CA PRO A 294 20.64 -11.61 19.77
C PRO A 294 20.15 -12.69 18.78
N ASP A 295 19.27 -12.34 17.85
CA ASP A 295 18.63 -13.29 16.91
C ASP A 295 19.30 -13.36 15.53
N GLY A 296 20.50 -12.78 15.37
CA GLY A 296 21.21 -12.77 14.08
C GLY A 296 20.51 -11.93 13.00
N ALA A 297 19.99 -10.76 13.40
CA ALA A 297 19.20 -9.90 12.53
C ALA A 297 19.93 -9.53 11.21
N GLY A 298 19.19 -9.52 10.10
CA GLY A 298 19.66 -9.02 8.82
C GLY A 298 20.03 -7.54 8.89
N VAL A 299 21.09 -7.13 8.20
CA VAL A 299 21.59 -5.75 8.24
C VAL A 299 21.77 -5.25 6.82
N TYR A 300 21.15 -4.11 6.51
CA TYR A 300 21.16 -3.53 5.17
C TYR A 300 21.73 -2.12 5.17
N TYR A 301 22.49 -1.76 4.13
CA TYR A 301 22.84 -0.38 3.87
C TYR A 301 21.66 0.31 3.19
N VAL A 302 21.09 1.32 3.84
CA VAL A 302 19.94 2.09 3.35
C VAL A 302 20.42 3.50 3.03
N PRO A 303 20.80 3.82 1.77
CA PRO A 303 21.39 5.11 1.42
C PRO A 303 20.37 6.25 1.59
N THR A 304 20.85 7.46 1.89
CA THR A 304 20.03 8.67 1.68
C THR A 304 19.91 8.97 0.19
N PHE A 305 19.03 9.91 -0.16
CA PHE A 305 18.83 10.33 -1.55
C PHE A 305 20.15 10.67 -2.26
N GLU A 306 20.99 11.50 -1.63
CA GLU A 306 22.27 11.96 -2.18
C GLU A 306 23.29 10.83 -2.36
N GLN A 307 23.16 9.74 -1.59
CA GLN A 307 24.04 8.58 -1.65
C GLN A 307 23.50 7.48 -2.59
N SER A 308 22.23 7.56 -2.99
CA SER A 308 21.49 6.49 -3.66
C SER A 308 22.12 6.05 -4.99
N VAL A 309 22.49 7.00 -5.86
CA VAL A 309 23.09 6.72 -7.17
C VAL A 309 24.41 5.94 -7.03
N SER A 310 25.28 6.37 -6.12
CA SER A 310 26.55 5.69 -5.83
C SER A 310 26.33 4.28 -5.29
N ALA A 311 25.41 4.13 -4.32
CA ALA A 311 25.09 2.85 -3.69
C ALA A 311 24.49 1.84 -4.68
N LEU A 312 23.52 2.25 -5.50
CA LEU A 312 22.85 1.40 -6.47
C LEU A 312 23.79 0.98 -7.61
N THR A 313 24.63 1.89 -8.09
CA THR A 313 25.64 1.58 -9.13
C THR A 313 26.63 0.52 -8.65
N ASN A 314 26.91 0.46 -7.35
CA ASN A 314 27.88 -0.47 -6.74
C ASN A 314 27.24 -1.59 -5.92
N ALA A 315 25.92 -1.85 -6.10
CA ALA A 315 25.17 -2.75 -5.23
C ALA A 315 25.72 -4.18 -5.18
N GLU A 316 26.10 -4.75 -6.33
CA GLU A 316 26.68 -6.09 -6.41
C GLU A 316 28.04 -6.18 -5.69
N TYR A 317 28.89 -5.16 -5.87
CA TYR A 317 30.18 -5.09 -5.20
C TYR A 317 30.01 -4.99 -3.68
N LEU A 318 29.13 -4.10 -3.21
CA LEU A 318 28.80 -3.96 -1.79
C LEU A 318 28.24 -5.26 -1.20
N ALA A 319 27.32 -5.92 -1.90
CA ALA A 319 26.75 -7.20 -1.47
C ALA A 319 27.82 -8.31 -1.36
N SER A 320 28.76 -8.39 -2.32
CA SER A 320 29.88 -9.34 -2.28
C SER A 320 30.81 -9.15 -1.07
N ARG A 321 30.75 -7.97 -0.45
CA ARG A 321 31.51 -7.60 0.75
C ARG A 321 30.68 -7.64 2.04
N GLY A 322 29.46 -8.18 1.98
CA GLY A 322 28.58 -8.34 3.15
C GLY A 322 27.76 -7.09 3.50
N VAL A 323 27.63 -6.14 2.57
CA VAL A 323 26.89 -4.88 2.71
C VAL A 323 25.74 -4.86 1.69
N PRO A 324 24.66 -5.65 1.88
CA PRO A 324 23.54 -5.65 0.96
C PRO A 324 22.85 -4.29 0.98
N VAL A 325 22.67 -3.68 -0.18
CA VAL A 325 21.96 -2.41 -0.34
C VAL A 325 20.45 -2.66 -0.35
N ALA A 326 19.70 -1.86 0.41
CA ALA A 326 18.23 -1.87 0.40
C ALA A 326 17.69 -0.43 0.49
N SER A 327 16.38 -0.25 0.31
CA SER A 327 15.68 1.01 0.54
C SER A 327 14.76 0.90 1.77
N THR A 328 14.26 2.04 2.26
CA THR A 328 13.23 2.04 3.32
C THR A 328 11.92 1.39 2.87
N GLU A 329 11.71 1.21 1.57
CA GLU A 329 10.54 0.52 0.99
C GLU A 329 10.45 -0.94 1.44
N ARG A 330 11.58 -1.52 1.86
CA ARG A 330 11.61 -2.85 2.49
C ARG A 330 10.71 -2.95 3.73
N TRP A 331 10.46 -1.83 4.40
CA TRP A 331 9.69 -1.77 5.65
C TRP A 331 8.42 -0.94 5.56
N VAL A 332 8.15 -0.36 4.38
CA VAL A 332 6.96 0.44 4.10
C VAL A 332 6.10 -0.36 3.12
N ALA A 333 4.79 -0.40 3.34
CA ALA A 333 3.89 -1.01 2.37
C ALA A 333 4.00 -0.26 1.03
N LEU A 334 4.54 -0.90 0.00
CA LEU A 334 4.52 -0.37 -1.35
C LEU A 334 3.10 -0.50 -1.91
N ASN A 335 2.67 0.51 -2.66
CA ASN A 335 1.46 0.39 -3.47
C ASN A 335 1.79 -0.50 -4.67
N ASP A 336 1.42 -1.77 -4.59
CA ASP A 336 1.60 -2.75 -5.68
C ASP A 336 0.58 -2.56 -6.82
N CYS A 337 -0.42 -1.71 -6.61
CA CYS A 337 -1.44 -1.36 -7.59
C CYS A 337 -1.58 0.17 -7.71
N TYR A 338 -1.20 0.72 -8.87
CA TYR A 338 -1.35 2.14 -9.17
C TYR A 338 -2.70 2.44 -9.82
N SER A 339 -3.20 1.52 -10.64
CA SER A 339 -4.53 1.57 -11.23
C SER A 339 -5.17 0.17 -11.15
N PRO A 340 -6.26 -0.01 -10.38
CA PRO A 340 -6.98 -1.27 -10.36
C PRO A 340 -7.74 -1.49 -11.67
N GLY A 341 -8.05 -2.74 -11.96
CA GLY A 341 -8.78 -3.11 -13.17
C GLY A 341 -8.41 -4.51 -13.64
N TRP A 342 -8.62 -4.76 -14.92
CA TRP A 342 -8.23 -6.02 -15.55
C TRP A 342 -7.91 -5.80 -17.02
N ALA A 343 -7.22 -6.73 -17.66
CA ALA A 343 -6.91 -6.67 -19.08
C ALA A 343 -6.78 -8.08 -19.64
N LEU A 344 -7.05 -8.23 -20.94
CA LEU A 344 -6.76 -9.43 -21.72
C LEU A 344 -5.94 -8.96 -22.93
N GLY A 345 -4.74 -9.51 -23.10
CA GLY A 345 -3.84 -9.11 -24.18
C GLY A 345 -2.56 -9.93 -24.20
N ARG A 346 -1.75 -9.75 -25.24
CA ARG A 346 -0.44 -10.42 -25.33
C ARG A 346 0.58 -9.67 -24.47
N LEU A 347 1.27 -10.38 -23.59
CA LEU A 347 2.30 -9.80 -22.74
C LEU A 347 3.56 -9.51 -23.57
N LYS A 348 4.06 -8.27 -23.58
CA LYS A 348 5.29 -7.90 -24.28
C LYS A 348 6.23 -7.15 -23.36
N HIS A 349 7.48 -7.63 -23.31
CA HIS A 349 8.52 -7.04 -22.49
C HIS A 349 9.37 -6.06 -23.31
N PHE A 350 9.47 -4.82 -22.84
CA PHE A 350 10.37 -3.81 -23.39
C PHE A 350 11.01 -3.04 -22.23
N PRO A 351 12.33 -2.77 -22.27
CA PRO A 351 12.95 -1.80 -21.38
C PRO A 351 12.29 -0.42 -21.51
N ALA A 352 12.28 0.37 -20.45
CA ALA A 352 11.62 1.68 -20.41
C ALA A 352 12.06 2.60 -21.57
N SER A 353 13.35 2.55 -21.93
CA SER A 353 13.94 3.34 -23.01
C SER A 353 13.52 2.91 -24.43
N GLU A 354 12.92 1.73 -24.59
CA GLU A 354 12.52 1.19 -25.90
C GLU A 354 11.01 1.31 -26.17
N ILE A 355 10.20 1.59 -25.16
CA ILE A 355 8.73 1.59 -25.24
C ILE A 355 8.23 2.46 -26.41
N ASP A 356 8.72 3.70 -26.50
CA ASP A 356 8.28 4.65 -27.54
C ASP A 356 8.63 4.16 -28.95
N ALA A 357 9.82 3.57 -29.11
CA ALA A 357 10.27 3.02 -30.39
C ALA A 357 9.46 1.78 -30.77
N ALA A 358 9.22 0.87 -29.82
CA ALA A 358 8.42 -0.33 -30.02
C ALA A 358 6.96 -0.01 -30.36
N PHE A 359 6.38 1.04 -29.78
CA PHE A 359 5.05 1.50 -30.15
C PHE A 359 5.04 2.19 -31.53
N ALA A 360 6.07 3.00 -31.81
CA ALA A 360 6.19 3.71 -33.09
C ALA A 360 6.37 2.78 -34.30
N ASP A 361 7.03 1.63 -34.13
CA ASP A 361 7.26 0.65 -35.20
C ASP A 361 6.25 -0.52 -35.21
N GLY A 362 5.30 -0.53 -34.27
CA GLY A 362 4.20 -1.49 -34.20
C GLY A 362 4.53 -2.82 -33.52
N ARG A 363 5.72 -2.96 -32.91
CA ARG A 363 6.06 -4.10 -32.05
C ARG A 363 5.26 -4.11 -30.75
N LEU A 364 4.88 -2.95 -30.22
CA LEU A 364 3.91 -2.77 -29.14
C LEU A 364 2.62 -2.15 -29.69
N ARG A 365 1.45 -2.69 -29.31
CA ARG A 365 0.14 -2.29 -29.84
C ARG A 365 -0.85 -1.98 -28.71
N PRO A 366 -1.93 -1.22 -28.98
CA PRO A 366 -2.93 -0.88 -27.96
C PRO A 366 -3.61 -2.09 -27.29
N GLU A 367 -3.68 -3.22 -27.97
CA GLU A 367 -4.23 -4.48 -27.44
C GLU A 367 -3.24 -5.31 -26.60
N ASP A 368 -1.97 -4.93 -26.51
CA ASP A 368 -0.94 -5.66 -25.75
C ASP A 368 -0.93 -5.25 -24.27
N ILE A 369 -0.37 -6.12 -23.41
CA ILE A 369 -0.04 -5.81 -22.02
C ILE A 369 1.47 -5.56 -21.95
N LEU A 370 1.88 -4.37 -21.51
CA LEU A 370 3.28 -3.98 -21.41
C LEU A 370 3.89 -4.49 -20.10
N LEU A 371 5.00 -5.22 -20.20
CA LEU A 371 5.92 -5.51 -19.09
C LEU A 371 7.17 -4.62 -19.27
N THR A 372 7.60 -3.92 -18.23
CA THR A 372 8.74 -2.99 -18.32
C THR A 372 9.60 -2.96 -17.05
N ASP A 373 10.88 -2.64 -17.18
CA ASP A 373 11.85 -2.44 -16.09
C ASP A 373 11.76 -1.06 -15.44
N GLY A 374 10.98 -0.14 -16.01
CA GLY A 374 10.68 1.18 -15.47
C GLY A 374 9.53 1.85 -16.21
N VAL A 375 8.91 2.83 -15.55
CA VAL A 375 7.77 3.55 -16.13
C VAL A 375 8.25 4.90 -16.65
N PRO A 376 8.32 5.09 -17.97
CA PRO A 376 8.72 6.37 -18.55
C PRO A 376 7.70 7.46 -18.21
N ALA A 377 8.12 8.73 -18.34
CA ALA A 377 7.29 9.90 -18.04
C ALA A 377 5.97 9.92 -18.84
N ASN A 378 5.97 9.34 -20.04
CA ASN A 378 4.77 9.05 -20.81
C ASN A 378 4.82 7.59 -21.30
N THR A 379 3.69 6.89 -21.28
CA THR A 379 3.56 5.52 -21.81
C THR A 379 2.40 5.51 -22.80
N PRO A 380 2.55 4.91 -23.99
CA PRO A 380 1.46 4.82 -24.96
C PRO A 380 0.26 4.04 -24.37
N VAL A 381 -0.93 4.31 -24.90
CA VAL A 381 -2.15 3.60 -24.48
C VAL A 381 -2.06 2.13 -24.89
N VAL A 382 -2.02 1.24 -23.89
CA VAL A 382 -1.97 -0.22 -23.99
C VAL A 382 -3.07 -0.86 -23.13
N ALA A 383 -3.30 -2.17 -23.26
CA ALA A 383 -4.37 -2.86 -22.54
C ALA A 383 -4.11 -2.98 -21.04
N GLY A 384 -2.84 -3.05 -20.62
CA GLY A 384 -2.40 -3.18 -19.23
C GLY A 384 -0.90 -2.88 -19.08
N ILE A 385 -0.46 -2.51 -17.89
CA ILE A 385 0.95 -2.17 -17.59
C ILE A 385 1.41 -2.93 -16.33
N ILE A 386 2.54 -3.62 -16.44
CA ILE A 386 3.22 -4.32 -15.34
C ILE A 386 4.64 -3.75 -15.25
N SER A 387 4.96 -3.10 -14.13
CA SER A 387 6.30 -2.60 -13.86
C SER A 387 7.08 -3.55 -12.94
N LEU A 388 8.36 -3.76 -13.26
CA LEU A 388 9.31 -4.52 -12.43
C LEU A 388 9.99 -3.66 -11.37
N THR A 389 9.78 -2.35 -11.42
CA THR A 389 10.24 -1.35 -10.44
C THR A 389 9.07 -0.50 -9.95
N PRO A 390 9.12 0.03 -8.71
CA PRO A 390 8.06 0.89 -8.20
C PRO A 390 7.87 2.15 -9.06
N ALA A 391 6.62 2.56 -9.25
CA ALA A 391 6.22 3.87 -9.76
C ALA A 391 5.47 4.67 -8.67
N THR A 392 5.08 5.91 -8.99
CA THR A 392 4.28 6.73 -8.08
C THR A 392 2.78 6.56 -8.36
N PRO A 393 1.93 6.48 -7.32
CA PRO A 393 0.48 6.32 -7.47
C PRO A 393 -0.23 7.42 -8.26
N ASN A 394 0.39 8.59 -8.44
CA ASN A 394 -0.19 9.72 -9.19
C ASN A 394 0.67 10.17 -10.37
N SER A 395 1.58 9.31 -10.84
CA SER A 395 2.21 9.50 -12.14
C SER A 395 1.16 9.70 -13.24
N HIS A 396 1.50 10.43 -14.29
CA HIS A 396 0.63 10.62 -15.44
C HIS A 396 0.17 9.28 -16.01
N VAL A 397 1.06 8.28 -16.07
CA VAL A 397 0.73 6.89 -16.44
C VAL A 397 -0.32 6.29 -15.50
N ALA A 398 -0.23 6.48 -14.18
CA ALA A 398 -1.26 6.00 -13.24
C ALA A 398 -2.59 6.73 -13.36
N ILE A 399 -2.58 8.06 -13.52
CA ILE A 399 -3.79 8.87 -13.70
C ILE A 399 -4.48 8.53 -15.02
N ILE A 400 -3.71 8.41 -16.11
CA ILE A 400 -4.18 7.93 -17.41
C ILE A 400 -4.77 6.53 -17.24
N SER A 401 -4.03 5.63 -16.60
CA SER A 401 -4.45 4.24 -16.46
C SER A 401 -5.78 4.14 -15.72
N ARG A 402 -5.97 4.92 -14.64
CA ARG A 402 -7.25 5.01 -13.93
C ARG A 402 -8.36 5.58 -14.80
N SER A 403 -8.06 6.66 -15.53
CA SER A 403 -9.02 7.32 -16.42
C SER A 403 -9.49 6.39 -17.54
N PHE A 404 -8.64 5.48 -18.00
CA PHE A 404 -8.92 4.54 -19.08
C PHE A 404 -9.26 3.12 -18.61
N GLY A 405 -9.29 2.86 -17.30
CA GLY A 405 -9.53 1.53 -16.74
C GLY A 405 -8.46 0.49 -17.14
N ILE A 406 -7.24 0.97 -17.41
CA ILE A 406 -6.05 0.16 -17.70
C ILE A 406 -5.49 -0.27 -16.34
N PRO A 407 -5.35 -1.58 -16.06
CA PRO A 407 -4.66 -2.04 -14.87
C PRO A 407 -3.16 -1.67 -14.96
N PHE A 408 -2.65 -1.03 -13.91
CA PHE A 408 -1.25 -0.67 -13.80
C PHE A 408 -0.72 -1.05 -12.43
N VAL A 409 0.24 -1.98 -12.41
CA VAL A 409 0.72 -2.65 -11.21
C VAL A 409 2.24 -2.70 -11.14
N TYR A 410 2.75 -2.83 -9.92
CA TYR A 410 4.13 -3.18 -9.63
C TYR A 410 4.17 -4.57 -9.00
N LEU A 411 5.13 -5.41 -9.40
CA LEU A 411 5.33 -6.74 -8.82
C LEU A 411 6.51 -6.70 -7.83
N PRO A 412 6.27 -6.57 -6.51
CA PRO A 412 7.36 -6.53 -5.53
C PRO A 412 8.08 -7.88 -5.39
N ASP A 413 7.34 -8.98 -5.51
CA ASP A 413 7.84 -10.33 -5.28
C ASP A 413 8.75 -10.78 -6.44
N GLU A 414 9.97 -11.20 -6.11
CA GLU A 414 10.98 -11.60 -7.09
C GLU A 414 10.60 -12.89 -7.84
N VAL A 415 9.99 -13.85 -7.14
CA VAL A 415 9.56 -15.12 -7.75
C VAL A 415 8.45 -14.86 -8.76
N GLU A 416 7.49 -14.01 -8.41
CA GLU A 416 6.41 -13.60 -9.29
C GLU A 416 6.92 -12.77 -10.48
N ARG A 417 7.89 -11.86 -10.28
CA ARG A 417 8.55 -11.13 -11.38
C ARG A 417 9.18 -12.08 -12.39
N LEU A 418 9.97 -13.04 -11.93
CA LEU A 418 10.60 -14.05 -12.79
C LEU A 418 9.56 -14.90 -13.53
N ARG A 419 8.48 -15.30 -12.85
CA ARG A 419 7.38 -16.06 -13.45
C ARG A 419 6.69 -15.26 -14.56
N VAL A 420 6.34 -14.00 -14.32
CA VAL A 420 5.67 -13.13 -15.29
C VAL A 420 6.58 -12.80 -16.47
N GLN A 421 7.88 -12.61 -16.24
CA GLN A 421 8.85 -12.45 -17.33
C GLN A 421 8.91 -13.68 -18.26
N GLN A 422 8.75 -14.89 -17.72
CA GLN A 422 8.70 -16.11 -18.53
C GLN A 422 7.44 -16.23 -19.40
N LEU A 423 6.38 -15.46 -19.10
CA LEU A 423 5.17 -15.37 -19.91
C LEU A 423 5.27 -14.36 -21.06
N ALA A 424 6.43 -13.70 -21.24
CA ALA A 424 6.60 -12.76 -22.34
C ALA A 424 6.31 -13.44 -23.69
N GLY A 425 5.39 -12.84 -24.44
CA GLY A 425 4.88 -13.34 -25.70
C GLY A 425 3.59 -14.15 -25.59
N HIS A 426 3.13 -14.55 -24.41
CA HIS A 426 1.86 -15.28 -24.22
C HIS A 426 0.66 -14.32 -24.11
N GLU A 427 -0.53 -14.78 -24.49
CA GLU A 427 -1.79 -14.13 -24.14
C GLU A 427 -2.10 -14.34 -22.65
N VAL A 428 -2.29 -13.24 -21.92
CA VAL A 428 -2.51 -13.27 -20.46
C VAL A 428 -3.72 -12.43 -20.07
N ILE A 429 -4.30 -12.78 -18.92
CA ILE A 429 -5.21 -11.90 -18.18
C ILE A 429 -4.44 -11.27 -17.02
N LEU A 430 -4.39 -9.94 -16.99
CA LEU A 430 -3.93 -9.16 -15.85
C LEU A 430 -5.14 -8.72 -15.04
N ARG A 431 -5.10 -8.88 -13.72
CA ARG A 431 -6.14 -8.46 -12.78
C ARG A 431 -5.50 -7.77 -11.59
N ALA A 432 -6.06 -6.63 -11.21
CA ALA A 432 -5.57 -5.78 -10.13
C ALA A 432 -6.76 -5.27 -9.30
N ILE A 433 -6.79 -5.60 -8.02
CA ILE A 433 -7.86 -5.21 -7.09
C ILE A 433 -7.23 -4.53 -5.89
N VAL A 434 -7.92 -3.53 -5.35
CA VAL A 434 -7.56 -2.90 -4.08
C VAL A 434 -8.71 -3.08 -3.10
N ASP A 435 -8.41 -3.60 -1.92
CA ASP A 435 -9.35 -3.77 -0.81
C ASP A 435 -8.72 -3.24 0.52
N PRO A 436 -9.46 -3.22 1.65
CA PRO A 436 -8.91 -2.76 2.93
C PRO A 436 -7.70 -3.55 3.46
N LEU A 437 -7.40 -4.73 2.91
CA LEU A 437 -6.27 -5.59 3.28
C LEU A 437 -5.05 -5.38 2.38
N GLY A 438 -5.20 -4.67 1.26
CA GLY A 438 -4.12 -4.26 0.35
C GLY A 438 -4.46 -4.41 -1.13
N SER A 439 -3.42 -4.41 -1.95
CA SER A 439 -3.51 -4.68 -3.38
C SER A 439 -3.38 -6.18 -3.66
N HIS A 440 -4.20 -6.71 -4.56
CA HIS A 440 -4.15 -8.07 -5.07
C HIS A 440 -3.95 -8.04 -6.57
N VAL A 441 -2.80 -8.56 -7.02
CA VAL A 441 -2.40 -8.57 -8.42
C VAL A 441 -2.27 -10.02 -8.89
N GLU A 442 -2.84 -10.31 -10.06
CA GLU A 442 -2.82 -11.64 -10.64
C GLU A 442 -2.56 -11.56 -12.15
N VAL A 443 -1.63 -12.39 -12.63
CA VAL A 443 -1.34 -12.57 -14.06
C VAL A 443 -1.57 -14.03 -14.42
N VAL A 444 -2.63 -14.30 -15.18
CA VAL A 444 -3.05 -15.65 -15.58
C VAL A 444 -2.65 -15.90 -17.03
N ASP A 445 -1.89 -16.96 -17.30
CA ASP A 445 -1.60 -17.40 -18.67
C ASP A 445 -2.86 -18.04 -19.27
N VAL A 446 -3.30 -17.53 -20.41
CA VAL A 446 -4.49 -18.00 -21.12
C VAL A 446 -4.20 -18.37 -22.57
N GLU A 447 -2.92 -18.49 -22.95
CA GLU A 447 -2.51 -18.84 -24.32
C GLU A 447 -3.10 -20.22 -24.70
N GLY A 448 -3.97 -20.21 -25.73
CA GLY A 448 -4.62 -21.41 -26.23
C GLY A 448 -5.67 -22.04 -25.30
N THR A 449 -6.04 -21.40 -24.18
CA THR A 449 -7.00 -21.98 -23.21
C THR A 449 -8.42 -21.40 -23.33
N LEU A 450 -8.59 -20.23 -23.94
CA LEU A 450 -9.88 -19.58 -24.14
C LEU A 450 -10.52 -20.01 -25.46
N ASP A 451 -11.80 -20.40 -25.40
CA ASP A 451 -12.62 -20.54 -26.60
C ASP A 451 -12.74 -19.18 -27.33
N PRO A 452 -12.68 -19.13 -28.67
CA PRO A 452 -12.76 -17.87 -29.42
C PRO A 452 -14.00 -17.02 -29.12
N ALA A 453 -15.15 -17.64 -28.87
CA ALA A 453 -16.37 -16.91 -28.51
C ALA A 453 -16.27 -16.30 -27.12
N LEU A 454 -15.77 -17.06 -26.13
CA LEU A 454 -15.52 -16.56 -24.78
C LEU A 454 -14.50 -15.41 -24.78
N ARG A 455 -13.43 -15.54 -25.57
CA ARG A 455 -12.42 -14.50 -25.78
C ARG A 455 -13.06 -13.22 -26.33
N SER A 456 -13.93 -13.34 -27.34
CA SER A 456 -14.67 -12.20 -27.90
C SER A 456 -15.64 -11.56 -26.90
N GLU A 457 -16.33 -12.36 -26.09
CA GLU A 457 -17.21 -11.85 -25.02
C GLU A 457 -16.42 -11.04 -23.98
N LEU A 458 -15.25 -11.54 -23.55
CA LEU A 458 -14.37 -10.81 -22.64
C LEU A 458 -13.89 -9.49 -23.25
N LEU A 459 -13.40 -9.50 -24.50
CA LEU A 459 -12.95 -8.27 -25.17
C LEU A 459 -14.09 -7.26 -25.37
N ALA A 460 -15.33 -7.71 -25.56
CA ALA A 460 -16.49 -6.81 -25.66
C ALA A 460 -16.75 -6.04 -24.36
N LEU A 461 -16.39 -6.59 -23.18
CA LEU A 461 -16.48 -5.86 -21.91
C LEU A 461 -15.46 -4.72 -21.80
N LYS A 462 -14.44 -4.70 -22.66
CA LYS A 462 -13.44 -3.63 -22.76
C LYS A 462 -13.78 -2.57 -23.82
N ALA A 463 -14.91 -2.71 -24.50
CA ALA A 463 -15.34 -1.70 -25.45
C ALA A 463 -15.58 -0.35 -24.73
N PRO A 464 -14.91 0.73 -25.17
CA PRO A 464 -15.06 2.05 -24.58
C PRO A 464 -16.51 2.52 -24.72
N GLN A 465 -17.05 3.13 -23.68
CA GLN A 465 -18.38 3.75 -23.75
C GLN A 465 -18.28 5.09 -24.50
N PRO A 466 -19.33 5.50 -25.25
CA PRO A 466 -19.38 6.84 -25.84
C PRO A 466 -19.25 7.92 -24.76
N ILE A 467 -18.51 8.99 -25.06
CA ILE A 467 -18.39 10.13 -24.15
C ILE A 467 -19.59 11.06 -24.36
N GLU A 468 -20.32 11.35 -23.29
CA GLU A 468 -21.32 12.41 -23.29
C GLU A 468 -20.66 13.76 -23.03
N PHE A 469 -20.74 14.68 -24.00
CA PHE A 469 -20.21 16.03 -23.88
C PHE A 469 -21.11 17.06 -24.58
N ALA A 470 -21.08 18.29 -24.08
CA ALA A 470 -21.77 19.41 -24.73
C ALA A 470 -20.96 19.84 -25.96
N PRO A 471 -21.54 19.83 -27.18
CA PRO A 471 -20.84 20.30 -28.37
C PRO A 471 -20.38 21.75 -28.22
N ARG A 472 -19.21 22.07 -28.76
CA ARG A 472 -18.69 23.45 -28.73
C ARG A 472 -19.67 24.43 -29.37
N GLN A 473 -19.73 25.64 -28.82
CA GLN A 473 -20.55 26.75 -29.30
C GLN A 473 -19.73 28.04 -29.31
N SER A 474 -20.19 29.01 -30.10
CA SER A 474 -19.64 30.37 -30.10
C SER A 474 -20.07 31.10 -28.83
N PHE A 475 -19.12 31.76 -28.16
CA PHE A 475 -19.39 32.62 -27.01
C PHE A 475 -19.81 34.04 -27.45
N GLY A 476 -19.30 34.47 -28.62
CA GLY A 476 -19.48 35.82 -29.16
C GLY A 476 -18.37 36.80 -28.77
N ALA A 477 -17.34 36.33 -28.06
CA ALA A 477 -16.14 37.09 -27.73
C ALA A 477 -14.94 36.13 -27.59
N ILE A 478 -13.73 36.60 -27.90
CA ILE A 478 -12.55 35.73 -27.89
C ILE A 478 -12.06 35.37 -26.49
N SER A 479 -12.44 36.13 -25.45
CA SER A 479 -12.00 35.89 -24.07
C SER A 479 -13.00 36.39 -23.04
N ALA A 480 -12.95 35.83 -21.82
CA ALA A 480 -13.69 36.30 -20.65
C ALA A 480 -12.86 36.13 -19.36
N SER A 481 -13.20 36.89 -18.31
CA SER A 481 -12.64 36.67 -16.97
C SER A 481 -13.21 35.39 -16.34
N CYS A 482 -12.35 34.58 -15.72
CA CYS A 482 -12.79 33.37 -15.02
C CYS A 482 -13.71 33.68 -13.82
N ASP A 483 -13.67 34.89 -13.26
CA ASP A 483 -14.61 35.33 -12.21
C ASP A 483 -16.08 35.30 -12.67
N THR A 484 -16.29 35.37 -13.99
CA THR A 484 -17.63 35.39 -14.61
C THR A 484 -18.07 34.03 -15.14
N LEU A 485 -17.18 33.03 -15.18
CA LEU A 485 -17.48 31.70 -15.70
C LEU A 485 -18.17 30.80 -14.66
N ALA A 486 -18.91 29.82 -15.14
CA ALA A 486 -19.52 28.75 -14.37
C ALA A 486 -19.29 27.39 -15.07
N PRO A 487 -19.47 26.26 -14.38
CA PRO A 487 -19.32 24.93 -15.00
C PRO A 487 -20.13 24.71 -16.28
N SER A 488 -21.27 25.39 -16.45
CA SER A 488 -22.09 25.33 -17.67
C SER A 488 -21.44 25.96 -18.90
N ASP A 489 -20.41 26.77 -18.73
CA ASP A 489 -19.71 27.46 -19.82
C ASP A 489 -18.67 26.57 -20.53
N ILE A 490 -18.61 25.28 -20.17
CA ILE A 490 -17.75 24.26 -20.79
C ILE A 490 -17.87 24.21 -22.31
N GLN A 491 -19.08 24.45 -22.85
CA GLN A 491 -19.33 24.48 -24.29
C GLN A 491 -18.69 25.69 -25.01
N TYR A 492 -18.18 26.67 -24.28
CA TYR A 492 -17.56 27.89 -24.83
C TYR A 492 -16.05 27.96 -24.56
N PHE A 493 -15.60 27.47 -23.41
CA PHE A 493 -14.22 27.65 -22.92
C PHE A 493 -13.51 26.35 -22.56
N GLY A 494 -14.21 25.21 -22.54
CA GLY A 494 -13.69 23.93 -22.09
C GLY A 494 -13.73 23.71 -20.57
N GLY A 495 -13.40 22.48 -20.15
CA GLY A 495 -13.61 21.94 -18.80
C GLY A 495 -12.79 22.68 -17.75
N LYS A 496 -11.46 22.72 -17.90
CA LYS A 496 -10.57 23.45 -16.97
C LYS A 496 -10.97 24.90 -16.77
N ALA A 497 -11.25 25.66 -17.83
CA ALA A 497 -11.62 27.07 -17.73
C ALA A 497 -12.97 27.25 -17.00
N ALA A 498 -13.98 26.47 -17.36
CA ALA A 498 -15.29 26.51 -16.71
C ALA A 498 -15.21 26.13 -15.22
N ASN A 499 -14.44 25.08 -14.88
CA ASN A 499 -14.22 24.64 -13.51
C ASN A 499 -13.29 25.58 -12.72
N TYR A 500 -12.40 26.32 -13.38
CA TYR A 500 -11.65 27.40 -12.73
C TYR A 500 -12.59 28.52 -12.27
N GLY A 501 -13.66 28.79 -13.03
CA GLY A 501 -14.74 29.70 -12.62
C GLY A 501 -15.44 29.26 -11.34
N LEU A 502 -15.63 27.95 -11.14
CA LEU A 502 -16.11 27.41 -9.86
C LEU A 502 -15.16 27.77 -8.72
N LEU A 503 -13.86 27.50 -8.86
CA LEU A 503 -12.85 27.83 -7.84
C LEU A 503 -12.83 29.33 -7.51
N ARG A 504 -12.85 30.19 -8.53
CA ARG A 504 -12.87 31.65 -8.37
C ARG A 504 -14.08 32.14 -7.58
N ARG A 505 -15.24 31.48 -7.71
CA ARG A 505 -16.46 31.80 -6.95
C ARG A 505 -16.44 31.23 -5.53
N SER A 506 -15.87 30.04 -5.34
CA SER A 506 -15.91 29.35 -4.04
C SER A 506 -14.81 29.80 -3.09
N ILE A 507 -13.59 30.04 -3.60
CA ILE A 507 -12.38 30.26 -2.81
C ILE A 507 -11.46 31.31 -3.45
N ALA A 508 -12.01 32.48 -3.79
CA ALA A 508 -11.32 33.54 -4.52
C ALA A 508 -9.96 33.97 -3.92
N THR A 509 -9.77 33.85 -2.60
CA THR A 509 -8.49 34.20 -1.94
C THR A 509 -7.41 33.14 -2.13
N ASN A 510 -7.78 31.91 -2.47
CA ASN A 510 -6.91 30.74 -2.58
C ASN A 510 -6.86 30.21 -4.02
N CYS A 511 -7.27 31.01 -5.00
CA CYS A 511 -7.27 30.66 -6.42
C CYS A 511 -6.90 31.92 -7.23
N PRO A 512 -5.73 32.00 -7.90
CA PRO A 512 -5.29 33.22 -8.57
C PRO A 512 -6.27 33.74 -9.65
N PRO A 513 -6.34 35.05 -9.90
CA PRO A 513 -7.09 35.61 -11.03
C PRO A 513 -6.66 34.99 -12.37
N ALA A 514 -7.62 34.79 -13.26
CA ALA A 514 -7.42 34.15 -14.55
C ALA A 514 -8.41 34.66 -15.61
N ILE A 515 -8.05 34.53 -16.88
CA ILE A 515 -8.95 34.69 -18.02
C ILE A 515 -9.03 33.36 -18.79
N ALA A 516 -10.01 33.24 -19.69
CA ALA A 516 -10.07 32.14 -20.63
C ALA A 516 -10.29 32.65 -22.05
N PHE A 517 -9.53 32.12 -23.02
CA PHE A 517 -9.84 32.28 -24.43
C PHE A 517 -10.90 31.24 -24.85
N SER A 518 -11.92 31.70 -25.56
CA SER A 518 -13.06 30.88 -25.99
C SER A 518 -12.75 30.07 -27.26
N PHE A 519 -13.66 29.17 -27.62
CA PHE A 519 -13.62 28.47 -28.90
C PHE A 519 -13.76 29.39 -30.12
N ASP A 520 -14.19 30.65 -29.96
CA ASP A 520 -14.22 31.61 -31.06
C ASP A 520 -12.81 31.92 -31.60
N LEU A 521 -11.81 32.03 -30.71
CA LEU A 521 -10.41 32.23 -31.11
C LEU A 521 -9.86 30.99 -31.82
N TRP A 522 -10.19 29.80 -31.30
CA TRP A 522 -9.83 28.52 -31.90
C TRP A 522 -10.41 28.37 -33.31
N ASP A 523 -11.70 28.62 -33.48
CA ASP A 523 -12.37 28.52 -34.77
C ASP A 523 -11.80 29.52 -35.78
N ALA A 524 -11.62 30.77 -35.37
CA ALA A 524 -11.01 31.79 -36.21
C ALA A 524 -9.57 31.42 -36.62
N PHE A 525 -8.81 30.77 -35.74
CA PHE A 525 -7.47 30.27 -36.06
C PHE A 525 -7.54 29.10 -37.05
N LEU A 526 -8.45 28.14 -36.88
CA LEU A 526 -8.59 27.00 -37.81
C LEU A 526 -9.15 27.39 -39.19
N ASP A 527 -9.97 28.43 -39.26
CA ASP A 527 -10.61 28.87 -40.50
C ASP A 527 -9.70 29.79 -41.34
N GLN A 528 -8.50 30.12 -40.84
CA GLN A 528 -7.50 30.85 -41.62
C GLN A 528 -7.08 30.06 -42.86
N THR A 529 -6.79 30.77 -43.95
CA THR A 529 -6.28 30.18 -45.19
C THR A 529 -4.76 30.04 -45.11
N LEU A 530 -4.25 28.82 -45.33
CA LEU A 530 -2.81 28.54 -45.33
C LEU A 530 -2.17 28.91 -46.69
N PRO A 531 -0.82 29.04 -46.75
CA PRO A 531 -0.08 29.06 -48.00
C PRO A 531 -0.40 27.80 -48.83
N GLY A 532 -1.24 27.94 -49.86
CA GLY A 532 -1.79 26.81 -50.63
C GLY A 532 -3.29 26.91 -50.93
N GLY A 533 -4.02 27.81 -50.26
CA GLY A 533 -5.40 28.17 -50.59
C GLY A 533 -6.49 27.36 -49.89
N THR A 534 -6.14 26.31 -49.15
CA THR A 534 -7.04 25.60 -48.23
C THR A 534 -7.00 26.21 -46.82
N THR A 535 -8.08 26.07 -46.06
CA THR A 535 -8.07 26.44 -44.65
C THR A 535 -7.27 25.42 -43.82
N LEU A 536 -6.73 25.85 -42.67
CA LEU A 536 -6.06 24.93 -41.74
C LEU A 536 -6.99 23.77 -41.36
N ARG A 537 -8.25 24.05 -41.04
CA ARG A 537 -9.28 23.04 -40.78
C ARG A 537 -9.45 22.04 -41.92
N GLY A 538 -9.53 22.53 -43.16
CA GLY A 538 -9.71 21.69 -44.34
C GLY A 538 -8.52 20.77 -44.60
N GLU A 539 -7.30 21.27 -44.39
CA GLU A 539 -6.08 20.48 -44.54
C GLU A 539 -5.95 19.40 -43.44
N ILE A 540 -6.32 19.72 -42.20
CA ILE A 540 -6.37 18.73 -41.10
C ILE A 540 -7.37 17.62 -41.42
N ALA A 541 -8.60 17.98 -41.80
CA ALA A 541 -9.65 17.00 -42.14
C ALA A 541 -9.22 16.07 -43.29
N ARG A 542 -8.55 16.62 -44.32
CA ARG A 542 -7.99 15.83 -45.43
C ARG A 542 -6.94 14.82 -44.96
N ARG A 543 -6.06 15.21 -44.03
CA ARG A 543 -5.00 14.35 -43.50
C ARG A 543 -5.54 13.26 -42.57
N LEU A 544 -6.59 13.54 -41.81
CA LEU A 544 -7.18 12.61 -40.85
C LEU A 544 -8.24 11.66 -41.46
N ALA A 545 -8.74 11.95 -42.67
CA ALA A 545 -9.75 11.14 -43.36
C ALA A 545 -9.47 9.62 -43.44
N PRO A 546 -8.21 9.13 -43.53
CA PRO A 546 -7.93 7.69 -43.52
C PRO A 546 -8.15 6.98 -42.17
N TYR A 547 -8.26 7.71 -41.05
CA TYR A 547 -8.23 7.16 -39.69
C TYR A 547 -9.60 7.26 -38.98
N THR A 548 -10.61 6.54 -39.49
CA THR A 548 -11.99 6.59 -38.93
C THR A 548 -12.36 5.41 -38.05
N ASN A 549 -11.49 4.40 -37.93
CA ASN A 549 -11.75 3.18 -37.15
C ASN A 549 -10.64 2.94 -36.13
N TYR A 550 -11.01 2.35 -34.99
CA TYR A 550 -10.08 1.95 -33.93
C TYR A 550 -9.87 0.42 -33.91
N PRO A 551 -8.63 -0.09 -33.76
CA PRO A 551 -7.38 0.67 -33.76
C PRO A 551 -6.96 1.09 -35.21
N PRO A 552 -6.35 2.28 -35.38
CA PRO A 552 -5.83 2.71 -36.68
C PRO A 552 -4.44 2.13 -36.99
N ASP A 553 -3.92 2.37 -38.20
CA ASP A 553 -2.49 2.21 -38.49
C ASP A 553 -1.68 3.27 -37.72
N ILE A 554 -1.14 2.87 -36.57
CA ILE A 554 -0.43 3.74 -35.62
C ILE A 554 0.80 4.41 -36.26
N VAL A 555 1.55 3.68 -37.09
CA VAL A 555 2.81 4.18 -37.68
C VAL A 555 2.51 5.35 -38.62
N SER A 556 1.53 5.15 -39.52
CA SER A 556 1.08 6.17 -40.46
C SER A 556 0.42 7.35 -39.73
N LEU A 557 -0.36 7.06 -38.68
CA LEU A 557 -1.06 8.08 -37.89
C LEU A 557 -0.09 9.04 -37.18
N ARG A 558 0.94 8.53 -36.48
CA ARG A 558 1.90 9.39 -35.75
C ARG A 558 2.61 10.35 -36.70
N THR A 559 3.03 9.87 -37.87
CA THR A 559 3.64 10.70 -38.91
C THR A 559 2.68 11.80 -39.36
N THR A 560 1.41 11.44 -39.55
CA THR A 560 0.34 12.38 -39.95
C THR A 560 0.08 13.44 -38.87
N LEU A 561 -0.01 13.04 -37.60
CA LEU A 561 -0.26 13.94 -36.47
C LEU A 561 0.92 14.89 -36.23
N THR A 562 2.17 14.42 -36.35
CA THR A 562 3.35 15.30 -36.32
C THR A 562 3.27 16.38 -37.39
N ALA A 563 2.96 15.98 -38.63
CA ALA A 563 2.83 16.92 -39.73
C ALA A 563 1.65 17.90 -39.53
N ILE A 564 0.60 17.51 -38.81
CA ILE A 564 -0.50 18.41 -38.41
C ILE A 564 -0.02 19.40 -37.35
N ARG A 565 0.67 18.94 -36.30
CA ARG A 565 1.24 19.81 -35.26
C ARG A 565 2.18 20.86 -35.86
N ASP A 566 2.97 20.48 -36.87
CA ASP A 566 3.83 21.41 -37.60
C ASP A 566 3.07 22.51 -38.34
N LEU A 567 1.83 22.25 -38.79
CA LEU A 567 0.99 23.31 -39.37
C LEU A 567 0.68 24.41 -38.35
N PHE A 568 0.43 24.05 -37.08
CA PHE A 568 0.14 25.03 -36.02
C PHE A 568 1.37 25.85 -35.64
N THR A 569 2.55 25.22 -35.58
CA THR A 569 3.76 25.83 -35.01
C THR A 569 4.64 26.52 -36.04
N HIS A 570 4.58 26.13 -37.32
CA HIS A 570 5.49 26.65 -38.36
C HIS A 570 4.78 27.27 -39.57
N THR A 571 3.48 27.04 -39.77
CA THR A 571 2.78 27.47 -41.00
C THR A 571 1.65 28.46 -40.74
N ALA A 572 0.79 28.16 -39.78
CA ALA A 572 -0.34 28.99 -39.39
C ALA A 572 0.12 30.09 -38.44
N HIS A 573 -0.41 31.30 -38.59
CA HIS A 573 -0.05 32.45 -37.75
C HIS A 573 -1.30 33.24 -37.36
N PHE A 574 -1.33 33.80 -36.16
CA PHE A 574 -2.38 34.76 -35.81
C PHE A 574 -2.29 35.99 -36.72
N SER A 575 -3.42 36.41 -37.28
CA SER A 575 -3.51 37.68 -38.00
C SER A 575 -3.21 38.86 -37.07
N ALA A 576 -2.77 40.00 -37.61
CA ALA A 576 -2.49 41.20 -36.81
C ALA A 576 -3.68 41.63 -35.92
N ALA A 577 -4.92 41.45 -36.40
CA ALA A 577 -6.12 41.74 -35.62
C ALA A 577 -6.29 40.76 -34.45
N GLN A 578 -5.99 39.47 -34.64
CA GLN A 578 -6.02 38.47 -33.57
C GLN A 578 -4.89 38.72 -32.57
N GLN A 579 -3.68 39.05 -33.03
CA GLN A 579 -2.55 39.38 -32.16
C GLN A 579 -2.88 40.54 -31.22
N GLN A 580 -3.41 41.64 -31.76
CA GLN A 580 -3.83 42.79 -30.94
C GLN A 580 -4.92 42.40 -29.94
N ALA A 581 -5.94 41.66 -30.36
CA ALA A 581 -7.04 41.25 -29.48
C ALA A 581 -6.57 40.31 -28.35
N ILE A 582 -5.59 39.44 -28.62
CA ILE A 582 -4.94 38.59 -27.62
C ILE A 582 -4.14 39.46 -26.63
N ILE A 583 -3.32 40.40 -27.11
CA ILE A 583 -2.55 41.32 -26.25
C ILE A 583 -3.49 42.13 -25.35
N ASP A 584 -4.57 42.66 -25.91
CA ASP A 584 -5.58 43.43 -25.16
C ASP A 584 -6.23 42.60 -24.06
N ALA A 585 -6.52 41.32 -24.32
CA ALA A 585 -7.05 40.40 -23.32
C ALA A 585 -6.04 40.10 -22.20
N LEU A 586 -4.74 40.03 -22.54
CA LEU A 586 -3.66 39.75 -21.59
C LEU A 586 -3.20 40.96 -20.78
N ALA A 587 -3.67 42.17 -21.09
CA ALA A 587 -3.29 43.41 -20.40
C ALA A 587 -3.62 43.42 -18.89
N VAL A 588 -4.41 42.46 -18.41
CA VAL A 588 -4.70 42.26 -16.98
C VAL A 588 -3.54 41.64 -16.18
N PHE A 589 -2.55 41.06 -16.87
CA PHE A 589 -1.40 40.39 -16.26
C PHE A 589 -0.17 41.31 -16.19
N ASN A 590 0.73 41.06 -15.25
CA ASN A 590 2.03 41.74 -15.22
C ASN A 590 2.90 41.25 -16.39
N PRO A 591 3.30 42.11 -17.33
CA PRO A 591 4.04 41.68 -18.53
C PRO A 591 5.44 41.12 -18.21
N ASN A 592 6.04 41.49 -17.07
CA ASN A 592 7.37 41.01 -16.65
C ASN A 592 7.34 39.59 -16.04
N ARG A 593 6.17 38.98 -15.90
CA ARG A 593 6.03 37.63 -15.35
C ARG A 593 5.53 36.68 -16.44
N LYS A 594 6.05 35.46 -16.43
CA LYS A 594 5.54 34.36 -17.25
C LYS A 594 4.04 34.16 -17.03
N ILE A 595 3.32 33.99 -18.14
CA ILE A 595 1.89 33.69 -18.18
C ILE A 595 1.72 32.24 -18.61
N ARG A 596 0.97 31.45 -17.84
CA ARG A 596 0.66 30.05 -18.11
C ARG A 596 -0.62 29.93 -18.93
N PHE A 597 -0.52 29.25 -20.07
CA PHE A 597 -1.61 28.92 -20.98
C PHE A 597 -1.90 27.42 -20.87
N ARG A 598 -3.05 27.07 -20.31
CA ARG A 598 -3.51 25.69 -20.09
C ARG A 598 -4.57 25.31 -21.11
N SER A 599 -4.38 24.17 -21.77
CA SER A 599 -5.37 23.54 -22.64
C SER A 599 -6.70 23.33 -21.92
N SER A 600 -7.81 23.68 -22.57
CA SER A 600 -9.16 23.46 -22.03
C SER A 600 -10.13 23.02 -23.11
N THR A 601 -10.44 21.72 -23.19
CA THR A 601 -11.38 21.17 -24.18
C THR A 601 -12.78 20.96 -23.61
N ASN A 602 -13.82 20.92 -24.45
CA ASN A 602 -15.21 20.64 -24.00
C ASN A 602 -15.51 19.14 -23.80
N VAL A 603 -14.54 18.26 -24.07
CA VAL A 603 -14.68 16.81 -23.88
C VAL A 603 -14.04 16.33 -22.57
N GLU A 604 -13.14 17.11 -21.97
CA GLU A 604 -12.41 16.78 -20.74
C GLU A 604 -13.13 17.21 -19.44
N ASP A 605 -12.57 16.80 -18.29
CA ASP A 605 -13.03 17.13 -16.94
C ASP A 605 -14.54 16.88 -16.68
N SER A 606 -15.06 15.80 -17.28
CA SER A 606 -16.42 15.28 -17.06
C SER A 606 -16.41 13.97 -16.28
N GLU A 607 -17.58 13.55 -15.78
CA GLU A 607 -17.72 12.28 -15.06
C GLU A 607 -17.53 11.02 -15.92
N HIS A 608 -17.44 11.18 -17.24
CA HIS A 608 -17.24 10.10 -18.20
C HIS A 608 -15.87 10.14 -18.88
N PHE A 609 -15.20 11.30 -18.86
CA PHE A 609 -13.90 11.48 -19.48
C PHE A 609 -13.15 12.66 -18.84
N THR A 610 -12.00 12.36 -18.23
CA THR A 610 -11.17 13.39 -17.55
C THR A 610 -10.24 14.10 -18.52
N GLY A 611 -9.76 13.41 -19.57
CA GLY A 611 -8.78 13.94 -20.53
C GLY A 611 -7.40 14.28 -19.90
N ALA A 612 -7.11 13.76 -18.70
CA ALA A 612 -5.94 14.14 -17.93
C ALA A 612 -4.61 13.83 -18.66
N GLY A 613 -3.84 14.89 -18.87
CA GLY A 613 -2.54 14.91 -19.56
C GLY A 613 -2.51 14.36 -20.99
N LEU A 614 -3.66 14.37 -21.68
CA LEU A 614 -3.69 14.22 -23.14
C LEU A 614 -3.17 15.48 -23.86
N TYR A 615 -3.27 16.64 -23.20
CA TYR A 615 -3.00 17.95 -23.78
C TYR A 615 -1.96 18.70 -22.97
N ASP A 616 -1.15 19.51 -23.65
CA ASP A 616 -0.03 20.23 -23.06
C ASP A 616 -0.41 21.64 -22.62
N SER A 617 0.40 22.20 -21.72
CA SER A 617 0.28 23.58 -21.24
C SER A 617 1.64 24.26 -21.31
N PHE A 618 1.67 25.50 -21.77
CA PHE A 618 2.91 26.24 -22.03
C PHE A 618 2.91 27.57 -21.29
N SER A 619 4.09 28.05 -20.91
CA SER A 619 4.26 29.41 -20.41
C SER A 619 4.76 30.32 -21.54
N GLY A 620 4.31 31.57 -21.55
CA GLY A 620 4.79 32.59 -22.49
C GLY A 620 5.12 33.92 -21.80
N CYS A 621 6.03 34.68 -22.37
CA CYS A 621 6.40 36.02 -21.95
C CYS A 621 5.68 37.06 -22.82
N LEU A 622 4.94 37.99 -22.20
CA LEU A 622 4.21 39.01 -22.94
C LEU A 622 5.16 40.08 -23.50
N LEU A 623 6.29 40.35 -22.84
CA LEU A 623 7.25 41.36 -23.30
C LEU A 623 7.95 40.98 -24.60
N ASP A 624 8.24 39.70 -24.81
CA ASP A 624 8.85 39.20 -26.06
C ASP A 624 7.97 39.52 -27.28
N ASP A 625 6.65 39.58 -27.14
CA ASP A 625 5.75 39.96 -28.24
C ASP A 625 5.52 41.49 -28.33
N LEU A 626 6.14 42.30 -27.46
CA LEU A 626 5.94 43.75 -27.35
C LEU A 626 7.21 44.59 -27.60
N ASP A 627 8.40 44.00 -27.56
CA ASP A 627 9.67 44.73 -27.70
C ASP A 627 10.09 44.97 -29.15
N GLY A 628 9.43 44.30 -30.11
CA GLY A 628 9.51 44.61 -31.53
C GLY A 628 10.63 43.89 -32.27
N ASP A 629 11.18 42.83 -31.68
CA ASP A 629 12.08 41.92 -32.39
C ASP A 629 11.70 40.44 -32.22
N THR A 630 12.61 39.52 -32.53
CA THR A 630 12.38 38.06 -32.41
C THR A 630 13.64 37.35 -31.87
N THR A 631 14.47 38.08 -31.12
CA THR A 631 15.83 37.71 -30.72
C THR A 631 15.87 37.56 -29.21
N GLY A 632 16.21 36.36 -28.73
CA GLY A 632 16.32 36.13 -27.30
C GLY A 632 17.54 36.79 -26.64
N PRO A 633 17.69 36.64 -25.31
CA PRO A 633 16.92 35.74 -24.46
C PRO A 633 15.51 36.24 -24.14
N SER A 634 14.63 35.35 -23.67
CA SER A 634 13.28 35.72 -23.23
C SER A 634 13.33 36.74 -22.08
N GLN A 635 12.54 37.81 -22.16
CA GLN A 635 12.54 38.91 -21.18
C GLN A 635 12.05 38.47 -19.79
N CYS A 636 11.21 37.44 -19.75
CA CYS A 636 10.68 36.86 -18.51
C CYS A 636 11.53 35.68 -18.01
N ASP A 637 12.58 35.29 -18.75
CA ASP A 637 13.48 34.18 -18.42
C ASP A 637 14.82 34.33 -19.13
N PRO A 638 15.80 35.01 -18.51
CA PRO A 638 17.10 35.23 -19.12
C PRO A 638 17.91 33.96 -19.43
N ASP A 639 17.55 32.81 -18.82
CA ASP A 639 18.20 31.53 -19.07
C ASP A 639 17.67 30.84 -20.34
N GLU A 640 16.54 31.29 -20.88
CA GLU A 640 16.00 30.83 -22.16
C GLU A 640 16.59 31.67 -23.31
N PRO A 641 17.45 31.08 -24.17
CA PRO A 641 18.20 31.84 -25.17
C PRO A 641 17.36 32.36 -26.33
N ASP A 642 16.16 31.80 -26.51
CA ASP A 642 15.19 32.23 -27.52
C ASP A 642 14.02 32.93 -26.84
N GLU A 643 13.38 33.85 -27.54
CA GLU A 643 12.08 34.37 -27.11
C GLU A 643 11.03 33.26 -26.94
N ARG A 644 10.18 33.46 -25.95
CA ARG A 644 9.10 32.58 -25.53
C ARG A 644 7.78 33.35 -25.50
N GLY A 645 7.46 34.08 -26.58
CA GLY A 645 6.23 34.86 -26.73
C GLY A 645 4.92 34.09 -26.44
N VAL A 646 3.87 34.84 -26.08
CA VAL A 646 2.52 34.35 -25.80
C VAL A 646 1.82 33.76 -27.03
N PHE A 647 2.07 34.28 -28.24
CA PHE A 647 1.48 33.70 -29.47
C PHE A 647 1.97 32.28 -29.71
N ARG A 648 3.28 32.07 -29.57
CA ARG A 648 3.92 30.75 -29.64
C ARG A 648 3.32 29.80 -28.59
N ALA A 649 3.11 30.28 -27.36
CA ALA A 649 2.52 29.47 -26.30
C ALA A 649 1.11 29.00 -26.66
N ILE A 650 0.24 29.89 -27.17
CA ILE A 650 -1.13 29.53 -27.59
C ILE A 650 -1.11 28.55 -28.77
N GLN A 651 -0.27 28.77 -29.79
CA GLN A 651 -0.13 27.85 -30.93
C GLN A 651 0.29 26.44 -30.49
N LYS A 652 1.21 26.33 -29.53
CA LYS A 652 1.62 25.03 -28.98
C LYS A 652 0.50 24.36 -28.18
N VAL A 653 -0.30 25.12 -27.43
CA VAL A 653 -1.51 24.60 -26.78
C VAL A 653 -2.48 24.05 -27.85
N TYR A 654 -2.71 24.79 -28.92
CA TYR A 654 -3.56 24.37 -30.03
C TYR A 654 -3.04 23.12 -30.76
N ALA A 655 -1.72 23.04 -31.00
CA ALA A 655 -1.09 21.86 -31.57
C ALA A 655 -1.30 20.62 -30.71
N SER A 656 -1.28 20.77 -29.38
CA SER A 656 -1.45 19.66 -28.43
C SER A 656 -2.82 18.98 -28.53
N PHE A 657 -3.84 19.64 -29.13
CA PHE A 657 -5.11 18.99 -29.46
C PHE A 657 -4.92 17.73 -30.31
N TYR A 658 -3.88 17.72 -31.16
CA TYR A 658 -3.50 16.63 -32.05
C TYR A 658 -2.30 15.83 -31.53
N ASN A 659 -2.05 15.81 -30.22
CA ASN A 659 -1.13 14.83 -29.61
C ASN A 659 -1.60 13.40 -29.91
N ASP A 660 -0.66 12.47 -29.99
CA ASP A 660 -0.91 11.09 -30.44
C ASP A 660 -2.01 10.42 -29.58
N ASP A 661 -1.82 10.43 -28.26
CA ASP A 661 -2.78 9.84 -27.31
C ASP A 661 -4.10 10.63 -27.26
N ALA A 662 -4.05 11.96 -27.43
CA ALA A 662 -5.26 12.80 -27.45
C ALA A 662 -6.19 12.44 -28.61
N PHE A 663 -5.62 12.26 -29.81
CA PHE A 663 -6.38 11.85 -30.99
C PHE A 663 -6.85 10.40 -30.88
N LEU A 664 -5.98 9.48 -30.46
CA LEU A 664 -6.32 8.07 -30.31
C LEU A 664 -7.49 7.86 -29.35
N GLU A 665 -7.54 8.59 -28.24
CA GLU A 665 -8.63 8.50 -27.28
C GLU A 665 -9.94 9.03 -27.84
N ARG A 666 -9.92 10.18 -28.53
CA ARG A 666 -11.12 10.67 -29.23
C ARG A 666 -11.62 9.67 -30.26
N LEU A 667 -10.72 9.08 -31.05
CA LEU A 667 -11.05 8.03 -32.02
C LEU A 667 -11.63 6.78 -31.34
N ARG A 668 -11.01 6.33 -30.25
CA ARG A 668 -11.43 5.16 -29.45
C ARG A 668 -12.86 5.30 -28.94
N HIS A 669 -13.23 6.50 -28.49
CA HIS A 669 -14.57 6.81 -27.98
C HIS A 669 -15.57 7.27 -29.07
N GLY A 670 -15.18 7.29 -30.34
CA GLY A 670 -16.03 7.73 -31.44
C GLY A 670 -16.42 9.21 -31.38
N VAL A 671 -15.54 10.05 -30.81
CA VAL A 671 -15.77 11.49 -30.66
C VAL A 671 -15.70 12.17 -32.02
N ASP A 672 -16.75 12.92 -32.35
CA ASP A 672 -16.83 13.75 -33.54
C ASP A 672 -15.99 15.02 -33.36
N GLU A 673 -14.83 15.10 -34.01
CA GLU A 673 -13.90 16.24 -33.90
C GLU A 673 -14.56 17.58 -34.27
N ALA A 674 -15.58 17.59 -35.13
CA ALA A 674 -16.24 18.84 -35.50
C ALA A 674 -16.96 19.50 -34.31
N LYS A 675 -17.32 18.72 -33.29
CA LYS A 675 -18.03 19.16 -32.08
C LYS A 675 -17.10 19.50 -30.92
N VAL A 676 -15.79 19.34 -31.08
CA VAL A 676 -14.81 19.57 -30.02
C VAL A 676 -13.92 20.77 -30.37
N GLY A 677 -13.51 21.53 -29.36
CA GLY A 677 -12.62 22.68 -29.52
C GLY A 677 -11.58 22.76 -28.42
N MET A 678 -10.59 23.65 -28.61
CA MET A 678 -9.54 23.95 -27.63
C MET A 678 -9.66 25.41 -27.16
N GLY A 679 -10.22 25.62 -25.97
CA GLY A 679 -10.14 26.86 -25.23
C GLY A 679 -8.81 26.91 -24.49
N VAL A 680 -8.50 28.07 -23.91
CA VAL A 680 -7.22 28.25 -23.19
C VAL A 680 -7.47 28.99 -21.89
N LEU A 681 -7.23 28.32 -20.77
CA LEU A 681 -7.22 28.93 -19.43
C LEU A 681 -5.88 29.62 -19.21
N VAL A 682 -5.90 30.88 -18.76
CA VAL A 682 -4.71 31.74 -18.66
C VAL A 682 -4.59 32.31 -17.25
N HIS A 683 -3.44 32.08 -16.60
CA HIS A 683 -3.10 32.65 -15.28
C HIS A 683 -1.57 32.82 -15.16
N HIS A 684 -1.04 33.53 -14.15
CA HIS A 684 0.42 33.59 -13.94
C HIS A 684 1.01 32.21 -13.60
N SER A 685 2.20 31.90 -14.09
CA SER A 685 2.91 30.68 -13.67
C SER A 685 3.37 30.78 -12.21
N PHE A 686 3.57 29.63 -11.58
CA PHE A 686 4.22 29.51 -10.28
C PHE A 686 5.72 29.27 -10.53
N PRO A 687 6.62 30.19 -10.12
CA PRO A 687 8.06 29.97 -10.21
C PRO A 687 8.50 28.87 -9.26
N ASP A 688 9.41 27.98 -9.69
CA ASP A 688 9.81 26.81 -8.93
C ASP A 688 10.40 27.18 -7.56
N GLU A 689 11.13 28.30 -7.48
CA GLU A 689 11.70 28.85 -6.25
C GLU A 689 10.67 29.36 -5.23
N GLU A 690 9.44 29.64 -5.68
CA GLU A 690 8.33 30.09 -4.82
C GLU A 690 7.46 28.91 -4.35
N GLU A 691 7.60 27.73 -4.96
CA GLU A 691 6.81 26.54 -4.61
C GLU A 691 7.39 25.84 -3.39
N LEU A 692 6.65 25.84 -2.27
CA LEU A 692 7.02 25.11 -1.05
C LEU A 692 6.49 23.68 -1.07
N ALA A 693 5.33 23.47 -1.70
CA ALA A 693 4.77 22.14 -1.94
C ALA A 693 3.84 22.14 -3.15
N ASN A 694 3.76 20.99 -3.81
CA ASN A 694 2.85 20.73 -4.93
C ASN A 694 2.04 19.46 -4.62
N GLY A 695 0.75 19.42 -4.94
CA GLY A 695 -0.08 18.29 -4.55
C GLY A 695 -1.35 18.09 -5.35
N VAL A 696 -1.90 16.88 -5.23
CA VAL A 696 -3.22 16.50 -5.74
C VAL A 696 -4.05 15.87 -4.64
N ALA A 697 -5.38 16.02 -4.70
CA ALA A 697 -6.28 15.38 -3.75
C ALA A 697 -7.48 14.77 -4.46
N THR A 698 -7.81 13.52 -4.14
CA THR A 698 -9.00 12.82 -4.63
C THR A 698 -9.93 12.54 -3.46
N LEU A 699 -11.13 13.11 -3.49
CA LEU A 699 -12.02 13.17 -2.33
C LEU A 699 -13.44 12.71 -2.69
N HIS A 700 -14.03 11.87 -1.83
CA HIS A 700 -15.39 11.38 -1.94
C HIS A 700 -16.36 12.25 -1.13
N TYR A 701 -17.38 12.77 -1.80
CA TYR A 701 -18.42 13.61 -1.21
C TYR A 701 -19.74 12.86 -1.14
N ALA A 702 -20.44 13.00 -0.01
CA ALA A 702 -21.81 12.53 0.18
C ALA A 702 -22.69 13.65 0.71
N LEU A 703 -23.93 13.74 0.21
CA LEU A 703 -24.96 14.62 0.73
C LEU A 703 -25.60 13.99 1.97
N THR A 704 -25.44 14.63 3.11
CA THR A 704 -26.01 14.21 4.39
C THR A 704 -27.11 15.17 4.85
N SER A 705 -27.71 14.89 6.01
CA SER A 705 -28.66 15.83 6.64
C SER A 705 -28.04 17.16 7.07
N THR A 706 -26.70 17.24 7.15
CA THR A 706 -25.95 18.42 7.63
C THR A 706 -25.28 19.21 6.52
N GLY A 707 -25.28 18.72 5.28
CA GLY A 707 -24.67 19.38 4.12
C GLY A 707 -23.94 18.40 3.22
N THR A 708 -23.09 18.91 2.31
CA THR A 708 -22.16 18.08 1.55
C THR A 708 -20.95 17.81 2.42
N GLU A 709 -20.59 16.55 2.60
CA GLU A 709 -19.48 16.18 3.47
C GLU A 709 -18.48 15.32 2.71
N ILE A 710 -17.18 15.57 2.93
CA ILE A 710 -16.14 14.64 2.52
C ILE A 710 -16.21 13.44 3.47
N THR A 711 -16.33 12.25 2.91
CA THR A 711 -16.46 10.99 3.67
C THR A 711 -15.16 10.20 3.71
N SER A 712 -14.39 10.26 2.62
CA SER A 712 -13.07 9.65 2.53
C SER A 712 -12.27 10.30 1.40
N GLY A 713 -10.96 10.02 1.33
CA GLY A 713 -10.11 10.42 0.22
C GLY A 713 -8.65 10.51 0.59
N GLU A 714 -7.83 11.03 -0.32
CA GLU A 714 -6.38 11.13 -0.12
C GLU A 714 -5.81 12.45 -0.64
N LEU A 715 -4.76 12.93 0.02
CA LEU A 715 -3.92 14.04 -0.40
C LEU A 715 -2.53 13.50 -0.67
N VAL A 716 -1.98 13.82 -1.84
CA VAL A 716 -0.64 13.40 -2.24
C VAL A 716 0.21 14.63 -2.53
N THR A 717 1.31 14.77 -1.80
CA THR A 717 2.08 16.02 -1.71
C THR A 717 3.57 15.78 -1.94
N GLN A 718 4.21 16.63 -2.73
CA GLN A 718 5.65 16.74 -2.86
C GLN A 718 6.20 18.03 -2.29
N ALA A 719 7.43 17.97 -1.79
CA ALA A 719 8.17 19.13 -1.33
C ALA A 719 8.73 19.89 -2.53
N GLY A 720 8.68 21.22 -2.45
CA GLY A 720 9.15 22.09 -3.52
C GLY A 720 8.26 22.08 -4.76
N ALA A 721 8.86 22.44 -5.91
CA ALA A 721 8.25 22.36 -7.23
C ALA A 721 8.21 20.94 -7.83
N THR A 722 8.76 19.95 -7.12
CA THR A 722 8.79 18.55 -7.60
C THR A 722 7.38 18.10 -7.95
N SER A 723 7.22 17.57 -9.16
CA SER A 723 5.90 17.29 -9.69
C SER A 723 5.30 16.02 -9.07
N VAL A 724 4.08 16.12 -8.54
CA VAL A 724 3.30 14.94 -8.13
C VAL A 724 2.66 14.23 -9.32
N THR A 725 2.27 15.01 -10.33
CA THR A 725 1.58 14.49 -11.51
C THR A 725 2.56 13.93 -12.55
N ASN A 726 3.77 14.49 -12.63
CA ASN A 726 4.82 14.10 -13.58
C ASN A 726 6.19 13.92 -12.86
N PRO A 727 6.31 12.99 -11.91
CA PRO A 727 7.58 12.78 -11.22
C PRO A 727 8.62 12.21 -12.19
N ASP A 728 9.88 12.57 -11.98
CA ASP A 728 11.03 12.05 -12.74
C ASP A 728 11.45 10.63 -12.32
N GLY A 729 10.70 10.03 -11.37
CA GLY A 729 10.97 8.72 -10.79
C GLY A 729 11.97 8.72 -9.63
N SER A 730 12.62 9.85 -9.35
CA SER A 730 13.61 9.96 -8.27
C SER A 730 12.97 10.25 -6.90
N ALA A 731 11.72 10.71 -6.90
CA ALA A 731 11.03 11.19 -5.72
C ALA A 731 9.68 10.47 -5.47
N ILE A 732 9.46 10.11 -4.21
CA ILE A 732 8.22 9.50 -3.70
C ILE A 732 7.45 10.59 -2.96
N PRO A 733 6.14 10.79 -3.25
CA PRO A 733 5.32 11.77 -2.55
C PRO A 733 4.90 11.31 -1.15
N GLU A 734 4.58 12.28 -0.28
CA GLU A 734 3.83 12.01 0.95
C GLU A 734 2.36 11.75 0.60
N VAL A 735 1.76 10.71 1.19
CA VAL A 735 0.33 10.38 1.03
C VAL A 735 -0.34 10.47 2.40
N VAL A 736 -1.40 11.27 2.48
CA VAL A 736 -2.24 11.45 3.66
C VAL A 736 -3.66 11.05 3.31
N SER A 737 -4.13 9.97 3.93
CA SER A 737 -5.51 9.52 3.79
C SER A 737 -6.40 10.24 4.80
N PHE A 738 -7.58 10.63 4.33
CA PHE A 738 -8.66 11.20 5.11
C PHE A 738 -9.79 10.18 5.21
N ASP A 739 -10.25 9.93 6.44
CA ASP A 739 -11.44 9.12 6.69
C ASP A 739 -12.35 9.83 7.69
N ARG A 740 -13.65 9.80 7.39
CA ARG A 740 -14.70 10.31 8.26
C ARG A 740 -15.67 9.20 8.63
N ASN A 741 -15.72 8.90 9.92
CA ASN A 741 -16.76 8.08 10.50
C ASN A 741 -17.76 8.95 11.30
N PRO A 742 -18.89 8.39 11.79
CA PRO A 742 -19.91 9.18 12.50
C PRO A 742 -19.43 9.87 13.79
N PHE A 743 -18.26 9.53 14.32
CA PHE A 743 -17.76 10.01 15.62
C PHE A 743 -16.47 10.83 15.51
N ASN A 744 -15.70 10.71 14.43
CA ASN A 744 -14.41 11.35 14.28
C ASN A 744 -14.05 11.61 12.80
N GLN A 745 -13.18 12.59 12.57
CA GLN A 745 -12.49 12.80 11.30
C GLN A 745 -11.00 12.63 11.55
N THR A 746 -10.33 11.87 10.70
CA THR A 746 -8.91 11.53 10.89
C THR A 746 -8.12 11.73 9.61
N LEU A 747 -6.96 12.37 9.77
CA LEU A 747 -5.89 12.35 8.78
C LEU A 747 -4.82 11.37 9.25
N VAL A 748 -4.44 10.43 8.38
CA VAL A 748 -3.40 9.44 8.63
C VAL A 748 -2.42 9.51 7.48
N ARG A 749 -1.14 9.73 7.78
CA ARG A 749 -0.11 9.59 6.75
C ARG A 749 0.13 8.11 6.49
N THR A 750 -0.16 7.68 5.27
CA THR A 750 0.01 6.31 4.80
C THR A 750 1.31 6.12 4.04
N GLN A 751 1.92 7.20 3.51
CA GLN A 751 3.22 7.15 2.84
C GLN A 751 4.05 8.40 3.17
N ARG A 752 5.36 8.23 3.39
CA ARG A 752 6.32 9.34 3.57
C ARG A 752 6.87 9.82 2.23
N SER A 753 7.22 11.10 2.17
CA SER A 753 7.98 11.65 1.05
C SER A 753 9.45 11.22 1.15
N SER A 754 10.06 10.84 0.02
CA SER A 754 11.52 10.60 -0.04
C SER A 754 12.34 11.90 0.01
N LEU A 755 11.69 13.05 -0.23
CA LEU A 755 12.31 14.38 -0.18
C LEU A 755 12.30 14.99 1.23
N VAL A 756 11.63 14.35 2.19
CA VAL A 756 11.63 14.79 3.59
C VAL A 756 12.58 13.88 4.38
N PRO A 757 13.65 14.42 4.99
CA PRO A 757 14.59 13.62 5.76
C PRO A 757 13.91 12.79 6.86
N LEU A 758 14.48 11.64 7.22
CA LEU A 758 14.00 10.86 8.36
C LEU A 758 14.07 11.69 9.65
N GLY A 759 12.91 11.86 10.31
CA GLY A 759 12.72 12.76 11.44
C GLY A 759 12.38 14.21 11.10
N GLY A 760 12.33 14.58 9.82
CA GLY A 760 11.99 15.92 9.32
C GLY A 760 10.50 16.29 9.37
N GLY A 761 9.63 15.42 9.89
CA GLY A 761 8.20 15.69 9.99
C GLY A 761 7.42 15.30 8.74
N TYR A 762 6.80 16.28 8.08
CA TYR A 762 5.84 16.16 6.98
C TYR A 762 6.18 17.18 5.88
N VAL A 763 5.63 17.02 4.67
CA VAL A 763 5.87 17.97 3.55
C VAL A 763 5.32 19.36 3.84
N MET A 764 4.14 19.41 4.46
CA MET A 764 3.47 20.65 4.91
C MET A 764 3.29 20.62 6.43
N ASP A 765 2.95 21.76 7.04
CA ASP A 765 2.76 21.87 8.49
C ASP A 765 1.66 20.92 8.98
N TRP A 766 2.03 20.02 9.89
CA TRP A 766 1.18 18.93 10.35
C TRP A 766 0.55 19.25 11.73
N GLN A 767 -0.76 19.15 11.90
CA GLN A 767 -1.83 18.84 10.92
C GLN A 767 -2.46 20.10 10.29
N GLY A 768 -1.95 21.29 10.62
CA GLY A 768 -2.63 22.56 10.37
C GLY A 768 -2.96 22.84 8.92
N GLU A 769 -1.99 22.69 8.02
CA GLU A 769 -2.13 23.02 6.60
C GLU A 769 -2.94 21.97 5.84
N TYR A 770 -2.79 20.68 6.19
CA TYR A 770 -3.63 19.61 5.65
C TYR A 770 -5.11 19.85 5.97
N TRP A 771 -5.44 20.19 7.21
CA TRP A 771 -6.81 20.56 7.58
C TRP A 771 -7.29 21.86 6.92
N ALA A 772 -6.38 22.79 6.62
CA ALA A 772 -6.74 24.02 5.90
C ALA A 772 -7.14 23.71 4.45
N PHE A 773 -6.43 22.82 3.75
CA PHE A 773 -6.86 22.33 2.44
C PHE A 773 -8.20 21.59 2.51
N MET A 774 -8.41 20.71 3.49
CA MET A 774 -9.70 20.01 3.66
C MET A 774 -10.89 20.98 3.80
N ARG A 775 -10.69 22.13 4.46
CA ARG A 775 -11.71 23.18 4.54
C ARG A 775 -11.97 23.82 3.17
N LEU A 776 -10.93 24.15 2.41
CA LEU A 776 -11.07 24.68 1.04
C LEU A 776 -11.80 23.70 0.14
N PHE A 777 -11.43 22.42 0.17
CA PHE A 777 -12.08 21.36 -0.61
C PHE A 777 -13.54 21.13 -0.20
N THR A 778 -13.86 21.27 1.07
CA THR A 778 -15.27 21.23 1.54
C THR A 778 -16.08 22.37 0.91
N THR A 779 -15.55 23.60 0.95
CA THR A 779 -16.21 24.77 0.34
C THR A 779 -16.42 24.61 -1.17
N VAL A 780 -15.42 24.07 -1.88
CA VAL A 780 -15.57 23.80 -3.32
C VAL A 780 -16.59 22.69 -3.57
N GLY A 781 -16.60 21.62 -2.78
CA GLY A 781 -17.58 20.53 -2.89
C GLY A 781 -19.02 20.99 -2.66
N ASP A 782 -19.26 21.85 -1.67
CA ASP A 782 -20.55 22.49 -1.43
C ASP A 782 -21.00 23.33 -2.63
N SER A 783 -20.09 24.13 -3.18
CA SER A 783 -20.38 24.95 -4.37
C SER A 783 -20.64 24.08 -5.60
N PHE A 784 -19.91 22.98 -5.77
CA PHE A 784 -20.13 22.02 -6.85
C PHE A 784 -21.55 21.40 -6.75
N HIS A 785 -21.95 20.97 -5.55
CA HIS A 785 -23.30 20.43 -5.33
C HIS A 785 -24.40 21.46 -5.64
N GLN A 786 -24.17 22.76 -5.40
CA GLN A 786 -25.13 23.80 -5.77
C GLN A 786 -25.35 23.90 -7.29
N PHE A 787 -24.30 23.68 -8.11
CA PHE A 787 -24.45 23.61 -9.57
C PHE A 787 -25.08 22.28 -10.03
N TYR A 788 -24.87 21.20 -9.27
CA TYR A 788 -25.35 19.86 -9.59
C TYR A 788 -26.22 19.26 -8.46
N PRO A 789 -27.40 19.84 -8.14
CA PRO A 789 -28.18 19.46 -6.96
C PRO A 789 -28.74 18.03 -7.00
N ALA A 790 -28.76 17.40 -8.18
CA ALA A 790 -29.14 16.00 -8.33
C ALA A 790 -28.05 15.03 -7.83
N LYS A 791 -26.78 15.45 -7.76
CA LYS A 791 -25.65 14.59 -7.39
C LYS A 791 -25.54 14.47 -5.87
N LYS A 792 -25.88 13.30 -5.34
CA LYS A 792 -25.85 13.00 -3.90
C LYS A 792 -24.56 12.35 -3.43
N ASN A 793 -23.87 11.65 -4.33
CA ASN A 793 -22.53 11.10 -4.09
C ASN A 793 -21.70 11.42 -5.33
N PHE A 794 -20.48 11.89 -5.14
CA PHE A 794 -19.58 12.22 -6.24
C PHE A 794 -18.13 12.29 -5.75
N TYR A 795 -17.20 12.16 -6.68
CA TYR A 795 -15.77 12.31 -6.42
C TYR A 795 -15.24 13.55 -7.12
N LEU A 796 -14.44 14.34 -6.41
CA LEU A 796 -13.69 15.46 -6.99
C LEU A 796 -12.19 15.20 -6.86
N ASP A 797 -11.48 15.56 -7.92
CA ASP A 797 -10.03 15.60 -7.98
C ASP A 797 -9.57 17.07 -8.01
N PHE A 798 -8.53 17.38 -7.24
CA PHE A 798 -8.00 18.72 -7.06
C PHE A 798 -6.49 18.76 -7.36
N GLU A 799 -6.03 19.84 -7.98
CA GLU A 799 -4.61 20.20 -7.99
C GLU A 799 -4.41 21.41 -7.08
N TYR A 800 -3.45 21.34 -6.16
CA TYR A 800 -3.14 22.38 -5.19
C TYR A 800 -1.63 22.62 -5.04
N LYS A 801 -1.27 23.78 -4.49
CA LYS A 801 0.11 24.18 -4.19
C LYS A 801 0.17 24.91 -2.86
N LYS A 802 1.31 24.83 -2.18
CA LYS A 802 1.72 25.77 -1.15
C LYS A 802 2.80 26.66 -1.76
N ASP A 803 2.48 27.94 -1.88
CA ASP A 803 3.32 28.96 -2.49
C ASP A 803 3.84 29.92 -1.40
N ALA A 804 5.09 30.35 -1.48
CA ALA A 804 5.72 31.21 -0.50
C ALA A 804 5.05 32.59 -0.38
N ASN A 805 4.45 33.09 -1.46
CA ASN A 805 3.83 34.41 -1.55
C ASN A 805 2.30 34.36 -1.47
N LEU A 806 1.70 33.31 -2.02
CA LEU A 806 0.24 33.15 -2.13
C LEU A 806 -0.35 32.24 -1.05
N GLY A 807 0.47 31.49 -0.31
CA GLY A 807 0.03 30.53 0.69
C GLY A 807 -0.60 29.29 0.05
N LEU A 808 -1.76 28.85 0.57
CA LEU A 808 -2.46 27.66 0.06
C LEU A 808 -3.27 28.00 -1.17
N VAL A 809 -2.98 27.35 -2.29
CA VAL A 809 -3.60 27.62 -3.60
C VAL A 809 -4.23 26.36 -4.16
N VAL A 810 -5.47 26.47 -4.66
CA VAL A 810 -6.13 25.45 -5.47
C VAL A 810 -6.20 25.96 -6.90
N LYS A 811 -5.61 25.21 -7.83
CA LYS A 811 -5.44 25.62 -9.23
C LYS A 811 -6.28 24.81 -10.22
N GLN A 812 -6.87 23.71 -9.78
CA GLN A 812 -7.78 22.93 -10.60
C GLN A 812 -8.74 22.11 -9.72
N VAL A 813 -9.97 21.91 -10.22
CA VAL A 813 -10.93 20.94 -9.72
C VAL A 813 -11.61 20.26 -10.91
N ARG A 814 -11.89 18.97 -10.80
CA ARG A 814 -12.67 18.21 -11.78
C ARG A 814 -13.48 17.12 -11.09
N GLN A 815 -14.62 16.74 -11.67
CA GLN A 815 -15.31 15.52 -11.26
C GLN A 815 -14.61 14.31 -11.89
N ILE A 816 -14.52 13.21 -11.16
CA ILE A 816 -14.05 11.91 -11.68
C ILE A 816 -15.17 10.85 -11.56
N PRO A 817 -15.12 9.77 -12.36
CA PRO A 817 -16.11 8.70 -12.30
C PRO A 817 -16.23 8.09 -10.89
N ASP A 818 -17.43 7.68 -10.51
CA ASP A 818 -17.66 6.92 -9.27
C ASP A 818 -17.10 5.48 -9.45
N PRO A 819 -16.09 5.05 -8.65
CA PRO A 819 -15.57 3.69 -8.72
C PRO A 819 -16.58 2.62 -8.29
N THR A 820 -17.70 3.02 -7.68
CA THR A 820 -18.78 2.16 -7.17
C THR A 820 -20.05 2.27 -8.00
N THR A 821 -19.96 2.06 -9.31
CA THR A 821 -21.18 1.93 -10.12
C THR A 821 -22.04 0.75 -9.62
N THR A 822 -23.35 0.93 -9.54
CA THR A 822 -24.29 -0.14 -9.12
C THR A 822 -24.57 -1.16 -10.23
N ASN A 823 -23.93 -1.00 -11.39
CA ASN A 823 -24.06 -1.91 -12.52
C ASN A 823 -23.47 -3.27 -12.14
N SER A 824 -24.30 -4.30 -12.27
CA SER A 824 -23.92 -5.69 -12.03
C SER A 824 -23.53 -6.33 -13.35
N THR A 825 -22.32 -6.89 -13.42
CA THR A 825 -21.81 -7.64 -14.57
C THR A 825 -21.71 -9.11 -14.19
N VAL A 826 -22.28 -10.00 -15.00
CA VAL A 826 -22.11 -11.45 -14.82
C VAL A 826 -20.62 -11.78 -14.90
N ALA A 827 -20.10 -12.48 -13.90
CA ALA A 827 -18.69 -12.79 -13.81
C ALA A 827 -18.27 -13.92 -14.77
N TYR A 828 -16.98 -13.99 -15.07
CA TYR A 828 -16.32 -14.98 -15.90
C TYR A 828 -15.31 -15.71 -15.04
N LEU A 829 -15.43 -17.03 -14.96
CA LEU A 829 -14.46 -17.88 -14.28
C LEU A 829 -13.37 -18.28 -15.28
N ILE A 830 -12.12 -18.06 -14.91
CA ILE A 830 -10.94 -18.45 -15.68
C ILE A 830 -10.15 -19.46 -14.87
N ASP A 831 -9.73 -20.54 -15.54
CA ASP A 831 -8.98 -21.61 -14.91
C ASP A 831 -7.60 -21.12 -14.47
N ARG A 832 -7.39 -21.24 -13.18
CA ARG A 832 -6.09 -21.22 -12.55
C ARG A 832 -6.04 -22.43 -11.64
N PRO A 833 -5.23 -23.45 -11.97
CA PRO A 833 -5.14 -24.66 -11.17
C PRO A 833 -4.75 -24.29 -9.73
N THR A 834 -5.57 -24.67 -8.77
CA THR A 834 -5.33 -24.37 -7.35
C THR A 834 -5.29 -25.66 -6.56
N THR A 835 -4.24 -25.83 -5.76
CA THR A 835 -4.12 -26.95 -4.83
C THR A 835 -4.58 -26.52 -3.45
N TYR A 836 -5.51 -27.30 -2.89
CA TYR A 836 -6.12 -27.08 -1.59
C TYR A 836 -5.63 -28.10 -0.57
N GLY A 837 -5.49 -27.64 0.67
CA GLY A 837 -5.29 -28.49 1.84
C GLY A 837 -6.30 -28.14 2.93
N VAL A 838 -6.32 -28.93 4.00
CA VAL A 838 -7.16 -28.66 5.18
C VAL A 838 -6.63 -27.46 5.95
N LEU A 839 -7.52 -26.51 6.28
CA LEU A 839 -7.23 -25.41 7.20
C LEU A 839 -7.03 -25.97 8.62
N GLN A 840 -5.85 -25.78 9.20
CA GLN A 840 -5.49 -26.24 10.53
C GLN A 840 -5.35 -25.02 11.47
N GLY A 841 -6.40 -24.67 12.22
CA GLY A 841 -6.42 -23.40 12.97
C GLY A 841 -7.80 -22.90 13.44
N GLY A 842 -8.75 -23.78 13.76
CA GLY A 842 -9.95 -23.41 14.53
C GLY A 842 -11.28 -23.33 13.77
N TYR A 843 -11.48 -24.11 12.69
CA TYR A 843 -12.82 -24.30 12.08
C TYR A 843 -13.51 -25.60 12.51
N ALA A 844 -12.80 -26.73 12.36
CA ALA A 844 -13.26 -28.07 12.73
C ALA A 844 -12.27 -28.68 13.73
N ASP A 845 -12.69 -29.69 14.48
CA ASP A 845 -11.81 -30.36 15.46
C ASP A 845 -10.64 -31.10 14.79
N VAL A 846 -9.59 -31.36 15.58
CA VAL A 846 -8.35 -31.99 15.09
C VAL A 846 -8.58 -33.35 14.44
N PHE A 847 -9.59 -34.12 14.86
CA PHE A 847 -9.86 -35.45 14.31
C PHE A 847 -10.53 -35.37 12.93
N ALA A 848 -11.49 -34.46 12.76
CA ALA A 848 -12.04 -34.14 11.45
C ALA A 848 -10.93 -33.66 10.50
N ASN A 849 -10.06 -32.76 10.97
CA ASN A 849 -8.93 -32.27 10.19
C ASN A 849 -7.96 -33.38 9.79
N HIS A 850 -7.75 -34.39 10.66
CA HIS A 850 -6.85 -35.52 10.39
C HIS A 850 -7.47 -36.56 9.44
N ARG A 851 -8.74 -36.96 9.63
CA ARG A 851 -9.40 -37.95 8.78
C ARG A 851 -9.69 -37.45 7.37
N LEU A 852 -10.05 -36.16 7.24
CA LEU A 852 -10.33 -35.52 5.95
C LEU A 852 -9.07 -34.87 5.36
N LYS A 853 -7.92 -35.09 5.98
CA LYS A 853 -6.64 -34.58 5.49
C LYS A 853 -6.42 -35.03 4.05
N SER A 854 -6.33 -34.05 3.18
CA SER A 854 -6.32 -34.27 1.73
C SER A 854 -5.53 -33.17 1.03
N ILE A 855 -5.05 -33.52 -0.15
CA ILE A 855 -4.48 -32.60 -1.13
C ILE A 855 -5.42 -32.66 -2.33
N LEU A 856 -6.09 -31.54 -2.62
CA LEU A 856 -7.10 -31.46 -3.68
C LEU A 856 -6.68 -30.40 -4.69
N THR A 857 -6.18 -30.82 -5.85
CA THR A 857 -5.86 -29.92 -6.97
C THR A 857 -7.08 -29.85 -7.89
N LEU A 858 -7.58 -28.64 -8.14
CA LEU A 858 -8.81 -28.40 -8.91
C LEU A 858 -8.52 -27.57 -10.14
N HIS A 859 -9.13 -27.96 -11.27
CA HIS A 859 -9.21 -27.20 -12.51
C HIS A 859 -10.66 -26.82 -12.78
N THR A 860 -10.93 -25.55 -13.01
CA THR A 860 -12.26 -25.04 -13.38
C THR A 860 -12.45 -24.99 -14.88
N ALA A 861 -13.71 -24.85 -15.34
CA ALA A 861 -13.95 -24.47 -16.73
C ALA A 861 -13.73 -22.97 -16.93
N ASN A 862 -13.20 -22.60 -18.10
CA ASN A 862 -13.27 -21.22 -18.60
C ASN A 862 -14.71 -20.93 -19.05
N MET A 863 -15.45 -20.10 -18.31
CA MET A 863 -16.86 -19.83 -18.63
C MET A 863 -17.42 -18.56 -18.01
N ARG A 864 -18.44 -18.00 -18.66
CA ARG A 864 -19.35 -17.04 -18.05
C ARG A 864 -20.22 -17.71 -16.98
N LEU A 865 -20.29 -17.17 -15.76
CA LEU A 865 -21.03 -17.70 -14.61
C LEU A 865 -22.55 -17.45 -14.67
N SER A 866 -23.14 -17.71 -15.83
CA SER A 866 -24.59 -17.72 -16.03
C SER A 866 -25.22 -19.04 -15.57
N ASP A 867 -26.51 -19.02 -15.23
CA ASP A 867 -27.22 -20.23 -14.79
C ASP A 867 -27.20 -21.35 -15.84
N SER A 868 -27.16 -21.03 -17.13
CA SER A 868 -27.06 -22.01 -18.21
C SER A 868 -25.72 -22.72 -18.28
N ASN A 869 -24.64 -22.10 -17.79
CA ASN A 869 -23.29 -22.67 -17.87
C ASN A 869 -22.91 -23.45 -16.61
N VAL A 870 -23.26 -22.93 -15.43
CA VAL A 870 -22.91 -23.50 -14.11
C VAL A 870 -23.61 -24.83 -13.81
N VAL A 871 -24.72 -25.14 -14.49
CA VAL A 871 -25.43 -26.43 -14.36
C VAL A 871 -24.55 -27.63 -14.71
N HIS A 872 -23.47 -27.42 -15.48
CA HIS A 872 -22.49 -28.43 -15.85
C HIS A 872 -21.33 -28.57 -14.85
N GLY A 873 -21.44 -27.96 -13.67
CA GLY A 873 -20.42 -27.95 -12.62
C GLY A 873 -19.29 -26.95 -12.89
N LEU A 874 -18.64 -26.48 -11.81
CA LEU A 874 -17.51 -25.55 -11.89
C LEU A 874 -16.21 -26.24 -12.35
N TYR A 875 -16.00 -27.46 -11.86
CA TYR A 875 -14.73 -28.18 -12.00
C TYR A 875 -14.77 -29.15 -13.18
N ARG A 876 -13.69 -29.18 -13.95
CA ARG A 876 -13.51 -30.07 -15.10
C ARG A 876 -12.62 -31.25 -14.73
N GLU A 877 -11.42 -30.94 -14.26
CA GLU A 877 -10.44 -31.93 -13.81
C GLU A 877 -10.08 -31.70 -12.35
N ALA A 878 -9.76 -32.78 -11.66
CA ALA A 878 -9.30 -32.71 -10.29
C ALA A 878 -8.32 -33.85 -10.01
N THR A 879 -7.46 -33.63 -9.02
CA THR A 879 -6.69 -34.69 -8.35
C THR A 879 -6.97 -34.61 -6.87
N PHE A 880 -7.55 -35.66 -6.29
CA PHE A 880 -7.89 -35.78 -4.88
C PHE A 880 -7.04 -36.88 -4.25
N GLU A 881 -6.08 -36.48 -3.43
CA GLU A 881 -5.27 -37.38 -2.62
C GLU A 881 -5.76 -37.32 -1.16
N CYS A 882 -6.03 -38.47 -0.57
CA CYS A 882 -6.45 -38.57 0.83
C CYS A 882 -5.94 -39.85 1.48
N VAL A 883 -6.12 -39.98 2.80
CA VAL A 883 -5.82 -41.21 3.53
C VAL A 883 -7.11 -41.94 3.88
N GLU A 884 -7.21 -43.19 3.44
CA GLU A 884 -8.30 -44.08 3.79
C GLU A 884 -7.72 -45.38 4.35
N ASN A 885 -8.15 -45.74 5.56
CA ASN A 885 -7.73 -46.96 6.25
C ASN A 885 -6.20 -47.13 6.34
N GLY A 886 -5.48 -46.04 6.60
CA GLY A 886 -4.03 -46.03 6.75
C GLY A 886 -3.26 -46.09 5.42
N VAL A 887 -3.94 -46.00 4.27
CA VAL A 887 -3.33 -46.04 2.94
C VAL A 887 -3.70 -44.77 2.17
N ARG A 888 -2.73 -44.21 1.43
CA ARG A 888 -3.01 -43.11 0.52
C ARG A 888 -3.83 -43.59 -0.67
N GLN A 889 -4.93 -42.89 -0.94
CA GLN A 889 -5.76 -43.06 -2.12
C GLN A 889 -5.61 -41.82 -3.00
N SER A 890 -5.75 -42.01 -4.31
CA SER A 890 -5.75 -40.91 -5.27
C SER A 890 -6.83 -41.14 -6.32
N LEU A 891 -7.64 -40.11 -6.58
CA LEU A 891 -8.51 -40.01 -7.75
C LEU A 891 -7.99 -38.87 -8.61
N SER A 892 -7.85 -39.08 -9.92
CA SER A 892 -7.35 -38.05 -10.84
C SER A 892 -8.07 -38.12 -12.19
N GLY A 893 -8.15 -36.99 -12.88
CA GLY A 893 -8.80 -36.84 -14.19
C GLY A 893 -10.14 -36.10 -14.13
N PRO A 894 -11.02 -36.27 -15.14
CA PRO A 894 -12.29 -35.57 -15.20
C PRO A 894 -13.18 -35.89 -13.99
N MET A 895 -13.61 -34.86 -13.26
CA MET A 895 -14.34 -35.06 -11.99
C MET A 895 -15.68 -35.77 -12.20
N ASN A 896 -16.33 -35.57 -13.35
CA ASN A 896 -17.56 -36.25 -13.73
C ASN A 896 -17.40 -37.76 -14.00
N SER A 897 -16.16 -38.25 -14.13
CA SER A 897 -15.86 -39.67 -14.31
C SER A 897 -15.64 -40.42 -13.00
N TRP A 898 -15.56 -39.70 -11.87
CA TRP A 898 -15.33 -40.31 -10.56
C TRP A 898 -16.54 -41.15 -10.10
N PRO A 899 -16.33 -42.16 -9.24
CA PRO A 899 -17.43 -42.97 -8.73
C PRO A 899 -18.48 -42.13 -7.99
N GLY A 900 -19.75 -42.27 -8.35
CA GLY A 900 -20.84 -41.49 -7.74
C GLY A 900 -20.78 -39.99 -8.02
N ALA A 901 -20.05 -39.56 -9.05
CA ALA A 901 -19.90 -38.16 -9.40
C ALA A 901 -21.23 -37.49 -9.78
N SER A 902 -21.51 -36.33 -9.19
CA SER A 902 -22.63 -35.45 -9.59
C SER A 902 -22.41 -34.03 -9.08
N ASN A 903 -23.16 -33.07 -9.60
CA ASN A 903 -23.13 -31.67 -9.15
C ASN A 903 -24.54 -31.12 -8.91
N SER A 904 -24.66 -30.11 -8.06
CA SER A 904 -25.91 -29.36 -7.91
C SER A 904 -26.18 -28.50 -9.15
N VAL A 905 -27.46 -28.13 -9.35
CA VAL A 905 -27.92 -27.31 -10.49
C VAL A 905 -27.27 -25.92 -10.49
N ASP A 906 -27.01 -25.36 -9.31
CA ASP A 906 -26.32 -24.08 -9.16
C ASP A 906 -24.79 -24.20 -9.24
N GLY A 907 -24.24 -25.42 -9.38
CA GLY A 907 -22.81 -25.70 -9.52
C GLY A 907 -22.00 -25.61 -8.23
N SER A 908 -22.62 -25.22 -7.10
CA SER A 908 -21.93 -25.00 -5.82
C SER A 908 -21.49 -26.29 -5.12
N LEU A 909 -22.22 -27.39 -5.33
CA LEU A 909 -21.97 -28.68 -4.70
C LEU A 909 -21.47 -29.70 -5.72
N ASN A 910 -20.40 -30.42 -5.39
CA ASN A 910 -19.87 -31.54 -6.16
C ASN A 910 -19.78 -32.77 -5.26
N TYR A 911 -20.22 -33.92 -5.74
CA TYR A 911 -20.33 -35.17 -4.98
C TYR A 911 -19.50 -36.25 -5.64
N TRP A 912 -18.92 -37.16 -4.85
CA TRP A 912 -18.33 -38.42 -5.32
C TRP A 912 -18.27 -39.42 -4.17
N THR A 913 -17.89 -40.66 -4.45
CA THR A 913 -17.75 -41.73 -3.45
C THR A 913 -16.40 -42.43 -3.58
N THR A 914 -15.90 -42.93 -2.46
CA THR A 914 -14.71 -43.81 -2.38
C THR A 914 -15.02 -45.03 -1.52
N GLY A 915 -14.23 -46.09 -1.67
CA GLY A 915 -14.43 -47.34 -0.95
C GLY A 915 -15.73 -48.07 -1.31
N SER A 916 -16.08 -49.08 -0.51
CA SER A 916 -17.30 -49.87 -0.68
C SER A 916 -17.72 -50.51 0.65
N GLY A 917 -18.99 -50.91 0.77
CA GLY A 917 -19.51 -51.57 1.97
C GLY A 917 -19.35 -50.70 3.22
N THR A 918 -18.83 -51.27 4.30
CA THR A 918 -18.57 -50.54 5.56
C THR A 918 -17.46 -49.49 5.44
N ASN A 919 -16.62 -49.58 4.41
CA ASN A 919 -15.55 -48.62 4.12
C ASN A 919 -15.98 -47.51 3.15
N GLN A 920 -17.24 -47.51 2.72
CA GLN A 920 -17.73 -46.49 1.78
C GLN A 920 -17.75 -45.12 2.44
N ARG A 921 -17.25 -44.12 1.71
CA ARG A 921 -17.29 -42.71 2.05
C ARG A 921 -18.02 -41.95 0.94
N SER A 922 -18.95 -41.10 1.33
CA SER A 922 -19.62 -40.16 0.41
C SER A 922 -19.08 -38.77 0.65
N TRP A 923 -18.46 -38.18 -0.36
CA TRP A 923 -17.83 -36.87 -0.29
C TRP A 923 -18.71 -35.80 -0.92
N ARG A 924 -18.66 -34.60 -0.35
CA ARG A 924 -19.28 -33.39 -0.89
C ARG A 924 -18.32 -32.22 -0.76
N LEU A 925 -17.96 -31.62 -1.88
CA LEU A 925 -17.27 -30.34 -1.96
C LEU A 925 -18.31 -29.22 -2.13
N ASP A 926 -18.39 -28.33 -1.16
CA ASP A 926 -19.19 -27.10 -1.20
C ASP A 926 -18.28 -25.92 -1.54
N THR A 927 -18.59 -25.22 -2.63
CA THR A 927 -17.88 -24.03 -3.08
C THR A 927 -18.81 -22.83 -3.08
N GLN A 928 -18.49 -21.83 -2.26
CA GLN A 928 -19.14 -20.54 -2.29
C GLN A 928 -18.41 -19.60 -3.27
N PHE A 929 -19.17 -18.87 -4.10
CA PHE A 929 -18.60 -17.98 -5.12
C PHE A 929 -19.58 -16.87 -5.55
N PRO A 930 -19.07 -15.71 -6.03
CA PRO A 930 -19.91 -14.69 -6.63
C PRO A 930 -20.38 -15.09 -8.03
N ARG A 931 -21.64 -14.78 -8.36
CA ARG A 931 -22.22 -14.93 -9.72
C ARG A 931 -22.00 -13.70 -10.60
N ALA A 932 -21.85 -12.55 -9.98
CA ALA A 932 -21.70 -11.26 -10.62
C ALA A 932 -20.81 -10.36 -9.77
N VAL A 933 -20.22 -9.37 -10.42
CA VAL A 933 -19.45 -8.31 -9.79
C VAL A 933 -20.17 -6.98 -9.95
N THR A 934 -19.94 -6.06 -9.04
CA THR A 934 -20.52 -4.71 -9.07
C THR A 934 -19.44 -3.65 -9.12
N GLY A 935 -19.72 -2.54 -9.77
CA GLY A 935 -18.80 -1.40 -9.78
C GLY A 935 -17.56 -1.65 -10.62
N SER A 936 -16.43 -1.19 -10.12
CA SER A 936 -15.10 -1.35 -10.72
C SER A 936 -14.46 -2.72 -10.49
N GLN A 937 -15.15 -3.65 -9.81
CA GLN A 937 -14.61 -5.00 -9.60
C GLN A 937 -14.38 -5.71 -10.94
N PRO A 938 -13.21 -6.34 -11.15
CA PRO A 938 -12.95 -7.15 -12.33
C PRO A 938 -14.02 -8.23 -12.52
N PRO A 939 -14.68 -8.31 -13.70
CA PRO A 939 -15.65 -9.35 -14.02
C PRO A 939 -14.98 -10.71 -14.28
N VAL A 940 -13.66 -10.79 -14.18
CA VAL A 940 -12.89 -12.02 -14.28
C VAL A 940 -12.53 -12.51 -12.88
N LEU A 941 -12.88 -13.75 -12.57
CA LEU A 941 -12.64 -14.44 -11.32
C LEU A 941 -11.76 -15.67 -11.54
N THR A 942 -10.95 -16.00 -10.53
CA THR A 942 -10.23 -17.27 -10.43
C THR A 942 -10.62 -17.99 -9.14
N GLN A 943 -10.10 -19.20 -8.95
CA GLN A 943 -10.39 -19.96 -7.73
C GLN A 943 -9.94 -19.26 -6.43
N GLN A 944 -8.95 -18.37 -6.51
CA GLN A 944 -8.49 -17.60 -5.35
C GLN A 944 -9.57 -16.68 -4.79
N ASP A 945 -10.51 -16.22 -5.62
CA ASP A 945 -11.62 -15.36 -5.20
C ASP A 945 -12.65 -16.08 -4.33
N PHE A 946 -12.60 -17.41 -4.33
CA PHE A 946 -13.50 -18.26 -3.55
C PHE A 946 -13.03 -18.45 -2.10
N ASP A 947 -11.86 -17.92 -1.74
CA ASP A 947 -11.21 -18.13 -0.44
C ASP A 947 -10.99 -16.81 0.34
N GLN A 948 -11.66 -15.73 -0.05
CA GLN A 948 -11.66 -14.43 0.64
C GLN A 948 -12.63 -14.40 1.84
N ASP A 949 -12.62 -13.35 2.67
CA ASP A 949 -13.42 -13.25 3.92
C ASP A 949 -14.93 -13.53 3.76
N SER A 950 -15.47 -13.38 2.55
CA SER A 950 -16.90 -13.60 2.23
C SER A 950 -17.22 -14.98 1.65
N TYR A 951 -16.22 -15.78 1.26
CA TYR A 951 -16.39 -17.05 0.58
C TYR A 951 -15.54 -18.15 1.21
N SER A 952 -15.98 -19.40 1.09
CA SER A 952 -15.27 -20.53 1.65
C SER A 952 -15.54 -21.80 0.87
N LYS A 953 -14.58 -22.72 0.93
CA LYS A 953 -14.70 -24.09 0.46
C LYS A 953 -14.78 -25.06 1.63
N PHE A 954 -15.75 -25.96 1.60
CA PHE A 954 -15.91 -26.98 2.62
C PHE A 954 -15.86 -28.38 1.98
N LEU A 955 -15.18 -29.29 2.66
CA LEU A 955 -15.20 -30.70 2.32
C LEU A 955 -15.95 -31.44 3.42
N THR A 956 -17.06 -32.07 3.04
CA THR A 956 -17.87 -32.92 3.91
C THR A 956 -17.68 -34.37 3.52
N VAL A 957 -17.60 -35.26 4.50
CA VAL A 957 -17.67 -36.71 4.29
C VAL A 957 -18.75 -37.34 5.16
N SER A 958 -19.47 -38.30 4.59
CA SER A 958 -20.40 -39.19 5.29
C SER A 958 -19.84 -40.61 5.27
N TYR A 959 -19.80 -41.24 6.44
CA TYR A 959 -19.27 -42.60 6.61
C TYR A 959 -20.40 -43.62 6.70
N ALA A 960 -20.21 -44.80 6.10
CA ALA A 960 -21.15 -45.92 6.23
C ALA A 960 -21.22 -46.48 7.66
N VAL A 961 -20.14 -46.33 8.45
CA VAL A 961 -20.02 -46.78 9.85
C VAL A 961 -19.42 -45.63 10.69
N PRO A 962 -19.86 -45.43 11.95
CA PRO A 962 -19.29 -44.38 12.80
C PRO A 962 -17.77 -44.51 12.97
N MET A 963 -17.04 -43.41 12.74
CA MET A 963 -15.60 -43.30 12.95
C MET A 963 -15.29 -42.94 14.41
N PRO A 964 -14.26 -43.51 15.06
CA PRO A 964 -13.95 -43.24 16.45
C PRO A 964 -13.64 -41.77 16.76
N THR A 965 -14.22 -41.26 17.84
CA THR A 965 -13.89 -39.97 18.45
C THR A 965 -13.80 -40.14 19.96
N PRO A 966 -13.13 -39.24 20.69
CA PRO A 966 -13.15 -39.26 22.15
C PRO A 966 -14.58 -39.21 22.75
N GLY A 967 -15.58 -38.75 21.98
CA GLY A 967 -16.98 -38.59 22.39
C GLY A 967 -17.97 -39.67 21.95
N GLY A 968 -17.53 -40.82 21.42
CA GLY A 968 -18.44 -41.95 21.09
C GLY A 968 -18.75 -42.17 19.60
N GLY A 969 -17.98 -41.55 18.70
CA GLY A 969 -17.98 -41.80 17.27
C GLY A 969 -18.77 -40.79 16.42
N THR A 970 -18.48 -40.69 15.12
CA THR A 970 -19.14 -39.78 14.19
C THR A 970 -19.43 -40.42 12.83
N THR A 971 -20.56 -40.11 12.22
CA THR A 971 -20.92 -40.54 10.86
C THR A 971 -20.78 -39.44 9.82
N ASN A 972 -20.55 -38.19 10.23
CA ASN A 972 -20.41 -37.06 9.32
C ASN A 972 -19.41 -36.05 9.87
N GLU A 973 -18.57 -35.52 8.99
CA GLU A 973 -17.57 -34.52 9.33
C GLU A 973 -17.47 -33.48 8.22
N THR A 974 -17.10 -32.26 8.58
CA THR A 974 -16.89 -31.17 7.62
C THR A 974 -15.67 -30.37 8.04
N ILE A 975 -14.78 -30.13 7.09
CA ILE A 975 -13.60 -29.28 7.26
C ILE A 975 -13.66 -28.11 6.29
N ARG A 976 -12.90 -27.06 6.59
CA ARG A 976 -12.68 -25.95 5.67
C ARG A 976 -11.39 -26.21 4.89
N LEU A 977 -11.45 -26.06 3.57
CA LEU A 977 -10.29 -26.07 2.71
C LEU A 977 -9.70 -24.66 2.62
N THR A 978 -8.39 -24.60 2.42
CA THR A 978 -7.64 -23.38 2.14
C THR A 978 -6.66 -23.67 1.01
N PRO A 979 -6.30 -22.68 0.16
CA PRO A 979 -5.16 -22.83 -0.73
C PRO A 979 -3.96 -23.35 0.05
N PHE A 980 -3.25 -24.32 -0.53
CA PHE A 980 -2.25 -25.09 0.19
C PHE A 980 -1.18 -24.15 0.77
N PRO A 981 -1.03 -24.07 2.10
CA PRO A 981 -0.22 -23.02 2.73
C PRO A 981 1.23 -23.06 2.25
N GLN A 982 1.76 -21.91 1.83
CA GLN A 982 3.17 -21.72 1.52
C GLN A 982 3.86 -21.03 2.70
N LEU A 983 5.15 -21.32 2.91
CA LEU A 983 5.92 -20.62 3.92
C LEU A 983 6.16 -19.17 3.47
N THR A 984 5.65 -18.21 4.24
CA THR A 984 5.77 -16.77 3.94
C THR A 984 6.80 -16.09 4.84
N PRO A 985 7.42 -14.98 4.40
CA PRO A 985 8.21 -14.12 5.28
C PRO A 985 7.39 -13.68 6.51
N GLY A 986 7.98 -13.73 7.70
CA GLY A 986 7.31 -13.41 8.97
C GLY A 986 6.53 -14.57 9.60
N ALA A 987 6.47 -15.75 8.98
CA ALA A 987 5.91 -16.95 9.62
C ALA A 987 6.63 -17.28 10.94
N LEU A 988 5.86 -17.60 11.97
CA LEU A 988 6.39 -17.81 13.32
C LEU A 988 6.78 -19.28 13.50
N LEU A 989 8.08 -19.56 13.64
CA LEU A 989 8.55 -20.86 14.08
C LEU A 989 8.12 -21.08 15.53
N GLN A 990 7.42 -22.19 15.77
CA GLN A 990 7.01 -22.65 17.08
C GLN A 990 7.73 -23.95 17.39
N GLU A 991 8.28 -24.02 18.59
CA GLU A 991 8.81 -25.25 19.14
C GLU A 991 8.03 -25.62 20.39
N ARG A 992 7.74 -26.91 20.53
CA ARG A 992 7.04 -27.47 21.68
C ARG A 992 7.71 -28.75 22.12
N THR A 993 7.81 -28.92 23.42
CA THR A 993 8.27 -30.16 24.04
C THR A 993 7.34 -30.52 25.17
N TRP A 994 6.83 -31.74 25.15
CA TRP A 994 6.00 -32.29 26.20
C TRP A 994 6.48 -33.67 26.58
N THR A 995 6.47 -33.96 27.88
CA THR A 995 6.90 -35.24 28.43
C THR A 995 5.82 -35.77 29.35
N ASN A 996 5.46 -37.03 29.14
CA ASN A 996 4.72 -37.86 30.06
C ASN A 996 5.66 -38.93 30.66
N THR A 997 5.18 -39.77 31.58
CA THR A 997 5.99 -40.72 32.37
C THR A 997 7.00 -41.52 31.52
N ASN A 998 6.58 -42.01 30.35
CA ASN A 998 7.42 -42.83 29.46
C ASN A 998 7.49 -42.33 28.01
N VAL A 999 6.75 -41.27 27.63
CA VAL A 999 6.67 -40.79 26.25
C VAL A 999 6.99 -39.31 26.21
N ALA A 1000 7.87 -38.90 25.30
CA ALA A 1000 8.14 -37.49 25.05
C ALA A 1000 7.93 -37.14 23.57
N VAL A 1001 7.38 -35.95 23.32
CA VAL A 1001 7.12 -35.39 22.00
C VAL A 1001 7.82 -34.05 21.89
N GLN A 1002 8.63 -33.91 20.85
CA GLN A 1002 9.28 -32.66 20.45
C GLN A 1002 8.79 -32.32 19.05
N THR A 1003 8.14 -31.17 18.86
CA THR A 1003 7.62 -30.76 17.56
C THR A 1003 7.99 -29.32 17.24
N SER A 1004 8.34 -29.09 15.98
CA SER A 1004 8.60 -27.77 15.43
C SER A 1004 7.70 -27.55 14.21
N PHE A 1005 7.03 -26.40 14.14
CA PHE A 1005 6.08 -26.06 13.07
C PHE A 1005 5.97 -24.54 12.88
N TYR A 1006 5.45 -24.11 11.73
CA TYR A 1006 5.25 -22.69 11.42
C TYR A 1006 3.78 -22.30 11.54
N LEU A 1007 3.51 -21.18 12.24
CA LEU A 1007 2.21 -20.51 12.27
C LEU A 1007 2.21 -19.28 11.36
N LEU A 1008 1.06 -18.99 10.75
CA LEU A 1008 0.85 -17.75 10.00
C LEU A 1008 0.67 -16.58 10.97
N GLN A 1009 1.47 -15.52 10.83
CA GLN A 1009 1.30 -14.31 11.60
C GLN A 1009 0.03 -13.56 11.15
N PRO A 1010 -0.90 -13.20 12.05
CA PRO A 1010 -2.03 -12.35 11.68
C PRO A 1010 -1.54 -10.93 11.32
N ARG A 1011 -2.09 -10.34 10.26
CA ARG A 1011 -1.83 -8.93 9.92
C ARG A 1011 -2.51 -8.01 10.94
N GLY A 1012 -1.75 -7.08 11.53
CA GLY A 1012 -2.26 -6.04 12.45
C GLY A 1012 -2.27 -6.40 13.95
N VAL A 1013 -2.89 -5.53 14.76
CA VAL A 1013 -2.91 -5.63 16.25
C VAL A 1013 -4.02 -6.56 16.77
N CYS A 1014 -4.50 -7.48 15.94
CA CYS A 1014 -5.60 -8.39 16.25
C CYS A 1014 -5.11 -9.58 17.09
N VAL A 1015 -5.81 -9.89 18.19
CA VAL A 1015 -5.68 -11.20 18.85
C VAL A 1015 -6.56 -12.18 18.07
N CYS A 1016 -5.97 -12.91 17.13
CA CYS A 1016 -6.66 -13.88 16.26
C CYS A 1016 -6.11 -15.29 16.47
N THR A 1017 -6.86 -16.32 16.06
CA THR A 1017 -6.30 -17.68 15.97
C THR A 1017 -5.44 -17.78 14.72
N ALA A 1018 -4.15 -18.05 14.90
CA ALA A 1018 -3.18 -18.23 13.82
C ALA A 1018 -3.27 -19.67 13.28
N PRO A 1019 -3.56 -19.88 11.98
CA PRO A 1019 -3.52 -21.21 11.39
C PRO A 1019 -2.07 -21.69 11.20
N MET A 1020 -1.87 -23.00 11.23
CA MET A 1020 -0.60 -23.63 10.92
C MET A 1020 -0.36 -23.64 9.40
N ILE A 1021 0.87 -23.31 9.02
CA ILE A 1021 1.37 -23.39 7.64
C ILE A 1021 1.87 -24.81 7.36
N ARG A 1022 2.90 -25.24 8.09
CA ARG A 1022 3.51 -26.56 7.92
C ARG A 1022 4.25 -27.03 9.18
N PHE A 1023 4.36 -28.34 9.34
CA PHE A 1023 5.33 -28.95 10.25
C PHE A 1023 6.75 -28.84 9.68
N VAL A 1024 7.74 -28.72 10.57
CA VAL A 1024 9.16 -28.94 10.26
C VAL A 1024 9.49 -30.40 10.53
N GLN A 1025 9.28 -30.84 11.78
CA GLN A 1025 9.54 -32.20 12.22
C GLN A 1025 8.86 -32.44 13.57
N THR A 1026 8.42 -33.68 13.81
CA THR A 1026 8.09 -34.17 15.16
C THR A 1026 8.94 -35.38 15.50
N ARG A 1027 9.52 -35.41 16.69
CA ARG A 1027 10.24 -36.56 17.26
C ARG A 1027 9.49 -37.08 18.48
N ILE A 1028 9.21 -38.38 18.49
CA ILE A 1028 8.53 -39.08 19.58
C ILE A 1028 9.45 -40.15 20.14
N THR A 1029 9.73 -40.11 21.43
CA THR A 1029 10.57 -41.10 22.13
C THR A 1029 9.75 -41.88 23.16
N GLY A 1030 10.06 -43.16 23.33
CA GLY A 1030 9.43 -44.04 24.33
C GLY A 1030 8.12 -44.69 23.89
N LEU A 1031 7.63 -44.40 22.68
CA LEU A 1031 6.51 -45.11 22.05
C LEU A 1031 6.95 -46.44 21.39
N SER A 1032 8.25 -46.54 21.08
CA SER A 1032 8.96 -47.69 20.52
C SER A 1032 10.41 -47.68 21.04
N SER A 1033 11.16 -48.74 20.75
CA SER A 1033 12.58 -48.87 21.10
C SER A 1033 13.45 -47.79 20.46
N ASP A 1034 13.25 -47.54 19.17
CA ASP A 1034 13.85 -46.42 18.43
C ASP A 1034 12.93 -45.18 18.43
N PRO A 1035 13.47 -43.94 18.45
CA PRO A 1035 12.68 -42.73 18.29
C PRO A 1035 11.92 -42.70 16.95
N VAL A 1036 10.63 -42.39 16.99
CA VAL A 1036 9.81 -42.13 15.79
C VAL A 1036 10.03 -40.69 15.36
N VAL A 1037 10.34 -40.46 14.08
CA VAL A 1037 10.48 -39.13 13.50
C VAL A 1037 9.46 -38.96 12.38
N LEU A 1038 8.67 -37.88 12.44
CA LEU A 1038 7.61 -37.57 11.49
C LEU A 1038 7.94 -36.27 10.76
N THR A 1039 7.83 -36.30 9.44
CA THR A 1039 8.04 -35.14 8.56
C THR A 1039 6.92 -34.98 7.55
N ASN A 1040 6.11 -36.03 7.35
CA ASN A 1040 5.10 -36.03 6.29
C ASN A 1040 3.81 -35.32 6.68
N TYR A 1041 3.22 -34.58 5.72
CA TYR A 1041 1.93 -33.89 5.85
C TYR A 1041 0.81 -34.77 6.43
N PHE A 1042 0.65 -36.00 5.95
CA PHE A 1042 -0.44 -36.88 6.39
C PHE A 1042 -0.21 -37.49 7.78
N SER A 1043 1.03 -37.57 8.24
CA SER A 1043 1.39 -38.19 9.52
C SER A 1043 1.21 -37.29 10.74
N GLN A 1044 0.95 -35.99 10.54
CA GLN A 1044 0.92 -35.00 11.62
C GLN A 1044 -0.21 -34.01 11.37
N THR A 1045 -1.10 -33.78 12.32
CA THR A 1045 -2.19 -32.78 12.21
C THR A 1045 -2.19 -31.86 13.42
N TYR A 1046 -2.52 -30.59 13.19
CA TYR A 1046 -2.66 -29.55 14.20
C TYR A 1046 -4.07 -28.98 14.20
N ASP A 1047 -4.56 -28.58 15.36
CA ASP A 1047 -5.63 -27.60 15.48
C ASP A 1047 -5.42 -26.69 16.71
N ALA A 1048 -6.09 -25.54 16.70
CA ALA A 1048 -5.95 -24.52 17.73
C ALA A 1048 -7.31 -24.06 18.28
N GLY A 1049 -7.37 -23.93 19.61
CA GLY A 1049 -8.41 -23.16 20.27
C GLY A 1049 -8.29 -21.66 19.99
N ARG A 1050 -9.23 -20.87 20.52
CA ARG A 1050 -9.20 -19.39 20.38
C ARG A 1050 -7.83 -18.84 20.77
N HIS A 1051 -7.26 -18.00 19.90
CA HIS A 1051 -5.96 -17.33 20.10
C HIS A 1051 -4.78 -18.29 20.31
N ASN A 1052 -4.90 -19.55 19.86
CA ASN A 1052 -3.91 -20.62 20.07
C ASN A 1052 -3.56 -20.80 21.58
N TRP A 1053 -4.52 -20.60 22.49
CA TRP A 1053 -4.32 -20.83 23.93
C TRP A 1053 -4.41 -22.31 24.31
N GLY A 1054 -5.22 -23.07 23.58
CA GLY A 1054 -5.20 -24.53 23.58
C GLY A 1054 -4.73 -25.01 22.22
N GLU A 1055 -3.93 -26.07 22.20
CA GLU A 1055 -3.40 -26.67 20.99
C GLU A 1055 -3.63 -28.18 21.03
N GLU A 1056 -4.04 -28.73 19.90
CA GLU A 1056 -4.34 -30.14 19.69
C GLU A 1056 -3.48 -30.69 18.56
N PHE A 1057 -2.90 -31.88 18.76
CA PHE A 1057 -2.02 -32.52 17.79
C PHE A 1057 -2.39 -33.99 17.63
N ILE A 1058 -2.39 -34.47 16.39
CA ILE A 1058 -2.43 -35.91 16.08
C ILE A 1058 -1.15 -36.29 15.36
N PHE A 1059 -0.51 -37.34 15.84
CA PHE A 1059 0.67 -37.95 15.24
C PHE A 1059 0.37 -39.41 14.90
N GLU A 1060 0.39 -39.76 13.62
CA GLU A 1060 0.09 -41.11 13.11
C GLU A 1060 1.33 -41.70 12.40
N PRO A 1061 2.22 -42.39 13.14
CA PRO A 1061 3.52 -42.84 12.61
C PRO A 1061 3.44 -43.72 11.36
N ARG A 1062 2.40 -44.53 11.23
CA ARG A 1062 2.19 -45.43 10.08
C ARG A 1062 2.03 -44.70 8.75
N LEU A 1063 1.72 -43.39 8.77
CA LEU A 1063 1.61 -42.56 7.57
C LEU A 1063 2.93 -41.91 7.18
N GLU A 1064 4.00 -42.08 7.98
CA GLU A 1064 5.33 -41.59 7.66
C GLU A 1064 6.01 -42.48 6.62
N PRO A 1065 6.40 -41.93 5.46
CA PRO A 1065 7.18 -42.67 4.48
C PRO A 1065 8.51 -43.12 5.06
N GLY A 1066 8.84 -44.41 4.88
CA GLY A 1066 10.13 -44.95 5.32
C GLY A 1066 10.22 -45.30 6.80
N LEU A 1067 9.10 -45.34 7.54
CA LEU A 1067 9.09 -45.85 8.91
C LEU A 1067 9.65 -47.31 8.95
N PRO A 1068 10.62 -47.62 9.81
CA PRO A 1068 11.16 -48.98 9.90
C PRO A 1068 10.08 -50.01 10.25
N GLN A 1069 10.12 -51.15 9.56
CA GLN A 1069 9.13 -52.22 9.78
C GLN A 1069 9.18 -52.79 11.22
N SER A 1070 10.36 -52.78 11.85
CA SER A 1070 10.54 -53.13 13.26
C SER A 1070 9.76 -52.18 14.18
N THR A 1071 9.90 -50.86 13.97
CA THR A 1071 9.15 -49.83 14.71
C THR A 1071 7.64 -49.98 14.49
N LEU A 1072 7.19 -50.21 13.25
CA LEU A 1072 5.77 -50.45 12.97
C LEU A 1072 5.23 -51.70 13.68
N ALA A 1073 6.01 -52.77 13.74
CA ALA A 1073 5.63 -54.00 14.44
C ALA A 1073 5.50 -53.77 15.96
N GLU A 1074 6.40 -52.99 16.57
CA GLU A 1074 6.31 -52.61 17.98
C GLU A 1074 5.07 -51.76 18.27
N LEU A 1075 4.79 -50.75 17.44
CA LEU A 1075 3.60 -49.91 17.57
C LEU A 1075 2.32 -50.74 17.44
N ASN A 1076 2.25 -51.68 16.51
CA ASN A 1076 1.12 -52.59 16.37
C ASN A 1076 0.97 -53.52 17.57
N ALA A 1077 2.08 -54.06 18.11
CA ALA A 1077 2.06 -54.90 19.31
C ALA A 1077 1.62 -54.12 20.56
N ALA A 1078 1.98 -52.84 20.64
CA ALA A 1078 1.53 -51.91 21.69
C ALA A 1078 0.10 -51.39 21.45
N ASN A 1079 -0.58 -51.83 20.39
CA ASN A 1079 -1.90 -51.37 19.98
C ASN A 1079 -1.95 -49.84 19.82
N VAL A 1080 -0.98 -49.26 19.12
CA VAL A 1080 -0.88 -47.82 18.83
C VAL A 1080 -1.18 -47.55 17.37
N GLN A 1081 -2.28 -46.84 17.11
CA GLN A 1081 -2.57 -46.28 15.79
C GLN A 1081 -2.04 -44.87 15.63
N LEU A 1082 -2.48 -43.97 16.49
CA LEU A 1082 -2.04 -42.59 16.54
C LEU A 1082 -1.91 -42.12 17.98
N LEU A 1083 -1.11 -41.09 18.17
CA LEU A 1083 -0.95 -40.35 19.40
C LEU A 1083 -1.68 -39.02 19.28
N TYR A 1084 -2.60 -38.74 20.19
CA TYR A 1084 -3.31 -37.47 20.33
C TYR A 1084 -2.77 -36.71 21.55
N VAL A 1085 -2.28 -35.50 21.32
CA VAL A 1085 -1.74 -34.61 22.37
C VAL A 1085 -2.60 -33.36 22.44
N GLN A 1086 -3.14 -33.08 23.61
CA GLN A 1086 -3.94 -31.87 23.87
C GLN A 1086 -3.30 -31.03 24.96
N THR A 1087 -3.24 -29.72 24.73
CA THR A 1087 -2.67 -28.77 25.70
C THR A 1087 -3.71 -27.75 26.16
N HIS A 1088 -3.61 -27.34 27.42
CA HIS A 1088 -4.39 -26.25 27.98
C HIS A 1088 -3.44 -25.17 28.48
N GLU A 1089 -3.62 -23.92 28.01
CA GLU A 1089 -2.76 -22.77 28.34
C GLU A 1089 -1.25 -23.00 28.07
N ARG A 1090 -0.94 -23.80 27.04
CA ARG A 1090 0.42 -24.10 26.54
C ARG A 1090 1.41 -24.75 27.53
N THR A 1091 0.98 -25.15 28.73
CA THR A 1091 1.90 -25.61 29.80
C THR A 1091 1.71 -27.08 30.18
N ASN A 1092 0.48 -27.57 30.27
CA ASN A 1092 0.19 -28.98 30.57
C ASN A 1092 -0.35 -29.69 29.33
N ALA A 1093 0.21 -30.87 29.01
CA ALA A 1093 -0.22 -31.71 27.89
C ALA A 1093 -0.78 -33.05 28.39
N THR A 1094 -1.90 -33.47 27.82
CA THR A 1094 -2.47 -34.81 28.04
C THR A 1094 -2.28 -35.65 26.79
N PHE A 1095 -1.87 -36.90 26.98
CA PHE A 1095 -1.54 -37.83 25.90
C PHE A 1095 -2.58 -38.95 25.84
N TYR A 1096 -3.13 -39.20 24.65
CA TYR A 1096 -4.03 -40.31 24.39
C TYR A 1096 -3.51 -41.13 23.20
N VAL A 1097 -3.72 -42.44 23.26
CA VAL A 1097 -3.52 -43.34 22.12
C VAL A 1097 -4.87 -43.79 21.63
N LEU A 1098 -5.08 -43.68 20.31
CA LEU A 1098 -6.11 -44.47 19.64
C LEU A 1098 -5.47 -45.80 19.24
N GLY A 1099 -6.06 -46.92 19.65
CA GLY A 1099 -5.60 -48.24 19.26
C GLY A 1099 -6.19 -48.73 17.95
N LEU A 1100 -5.62 -49.82 17.42
CA LEU A 1100 -6.12 -50.55 16.25
C LEU A 1100 -7.54 -51.11 16.46
N ASP A 1101 -7.97 -51.23 17.72
CA ASP A 1101 -9.32 -51.61 18.12
C ASP A 1101 -10.32 -50.44 18.13
N GLY A 1102 -9.89 -49.24 17.72
CA GLY A 1102 -10.75 -48.05 17.64
C GLY A 1102 -11.03 -47.38 18.99
N MET A 1103 -10.32 -47.78 20.06
CA MET A 1103 -10.55 -47.28 21.42
C MET A 1103 -9.47 -46.28 21.85
N PHE A 1104 -9.89 -45.16 22.46
CA PHE A 1104 -9.00 -44.18 23.07
C PHE A 1104 -8.56 -44.60 24.48
N ARG A 1105 -7.28 -44.43 24.77
CA ARG A 1105 -6.67 -44.70 26.09
C ARG A 1105 -5.77 -43.54 26.49
N ALA A 1106 -5.91 -43.02 27.69
CA ALA A 1106 -4.94 -42.07 28.23
C ALA A 1106 -3.62 -42.79 28.50
N LEU A 1107 -2.50 -42.16 28.15
CA LEU A 1107 -1.18 -42.60 28.60
C LEU A 1107 -0.94 -42.07 30.01
N PRO A 1108 -0.52 -42.92 30.97
CA PRO A 1108 -0.32 -42.53 32.36
C PRO A 1108 0.89 -41.65 32.60
#